data_AF-A0A6I1BZP1-F1
#
_entry.id   AF-A0A6I1BZP1-F1
#
_cell.length_a   1.000
_cell.length_b   1.000
_cell.length_c   1.000
_cell.angle_alpha   90.00
_cell.angle_beta   90.00
_cell.angle_gamma   90.00
#
_symmetry.space_group_name_H-M   'P 1'
#
loop_
_entity.id
_entity.type
_entity.pdbx_description
1 polymer ?
#
loop_
_entity_poly.entity_id
_entity_poly.type
_entity_poly.pdbx_seq_one_letter_code
_entity_poly.pdbx_strand_id
1 'polypeptide(L)'
;MAATAMPDALRQYRASHAEDMLSATVEWKNRRNPLRDEDYQGIADALGDDASVVETVIADRERKLSGHVEPAWSVELQTILNRYDSEEERVERTGYATAFAPFVAYVKAELQAYMSACSLPMNDERLIEQCLSAYVERLLGIGLKTVVWELHVARQAGSLGDGDAKRQLRRYFELLATDEYRGHMYAKYPVLLRFVTQTTVHYIDFVKEMLDRVSMDRDELASFAGVGDDFRLEDMSIDRGDAHDGGRAVAMLTIGGRKIVYKPRDLHIHELFAGLVRRCERTKGFLPMRVSDVLTKSGYAYEEFVEHGTCEDARQVERYYTRYGQLLGLVWLLHGDDMHHENIIASGEYPMVVDFETIATNHVTMDMPDGTDADIRVSTILRDSLASSCLLPAKTAMSADGTSVDISAFETGEQTMPGIVASPVGLDSADAHYERNAVTFSKDGCAVTLDDAVVDPYHYKRQILQGFRNTVAAAMTIDADEWDAMLSGEDTTVRVLVRNTSAYARFADFIHHPSALKDMLDVEAILENLYVYPFRDKRIFASEYRQMLAGDIPMFTAQLTGHDLHAPDGTTIDGVCERSVRERVLDTIGHLDEQAALQSRIIRNALRMEPGMEDAHPTASVSSDTDAEHYPIELGTRIADTAILQETDGTVSWLTANRSDTMAADKTVDERYEPGAPTSGLYDGMAGTGMFAAELYRRTHDERWRDLCTRMMRSLMRRKDRGITYSGFTSGLSRSYCALRMANAGITSPEARRCMTQTVRMLPAYIDDMLPKLLQRDNPQPSFHLDYLTGAGSSIMLYLRLYDVFHDMRIVEQTSRLGRTVIRAFPETQRNADESDDMPYPTGAAHGLEGMAVAFWKLYAATGNREFAEFARMLWRKSDARRSGAKQEDAGKWCRGKVGVLWARNELAATAGADGERFFEDENGRAFPDKADITALLGNADWDDDGVCHGRCGMIDTLISIGNANGDEWYRMQAQRLMDDMIAQARSSGRFRLRQSREFVDLSYFQGPVGVAYTMLRLNDPSTPSILALETR
;
A
#
# COMPACT_ATOMS: atom_id res chain seq x y z
N MET A 1 -8.89 -33.16 -16.57
CA MET A 1 -9.51 -33.73 -17.79
C MET A 1 -10.42 -34.91 -17.42
N ALA A 2 -11.72 -34.65 -17.32
CA ALA A 2 -12.82 -35.53 -17.66
C ALA A 2 -14.06 -34.62 -17.68
N ALA A 3 -14.44 -34.10 -18.86
CA ALA A 3 -15.69 -33.36 -19.00
C ALA A 3 -16.83 -34.36 -18.76
N THR A 4 -17.38 -34.38 -17.55
CA THR A 4 -18.56 -35.17 -17.23
C THR A 4 -19.70 -34.69 -18.13
N ALA A 5 -20.15 -35.57 -19.04
CA ALA A 5 -21.25 -35.25 -19.93
C ALA A 5 -22.46 -34.81 -19.11
N MET A 6 -23.00 -33.63 -19.44
CA MET A 6 -24.16 -33.05 -18.76
C MET A 6 -25.31 -34.07 -18.71
N PRO A 7 -25.83 -34.41 -17.52
CA PRO A 7 -26.92 -35.37 -17.35
C PRO A 7 -28.14 -35.01 -18.22
N ASP A 8 -28.82 -36.00 -18.80
CA ASP A 8 -29.97 -35.77 -19.69
C ASP A 8 -31.11 -34.99 -19.00
N ALA A 9 -31.27 -35.16 -17.69
CA ALA A 9 -32.21 -34.39 -16.86
C ALA A 9 -31.88 -32.88 -16.83
N LEU A 10 -30.59 -32.53 -16.80
CA LEU A 10 -30.12 -31.13 -16.84
C LEU A 10 -30.38 -30.51 -18.21
N ARG A 11 -30.19 -31.25 -19.31
CA ARG A 11 -30.49 -30.75 -20.67
C ARG A 11 -31.98 -30.47 -20.87
N GLN A 12 -32.85 -31.36 -20.39
CA GLN A 12 -34.30 -31.18 -20.48
C GLN A 12 -34.80 -30.00 -19.65
N TYR A 13 -34.23 -29.78 -18.47
CA TYR A 13 -34.55 -28.61 -17.67
C TYR A 13 -34.10 -27.30 -18.34
N ARG A 14 -32.86 -27.25 -18.83
CA ARG A 14 -32.34 -26.08 -19.53
C ARG A 14 -33.19 -25.68 -20.73
N ALA A 15 -33.69 -26.67 -21.48
CA ALA A 15 -34.57 -26.44 -22.61
C ALA A 15 -35.96 -25.88 -22.21
N SER A 16 -36.42 -26.14 -20.98
CA SER A 16 -37.75 -25.73 -20.50
C SER A 16 -37.75 -24.46 -19.64
N HIS A 17 -36.60 -24.02 -19.13
CA HIS A 17 -36.47 -22.89 -18.18
C HIS A 17 -35.40 -21.87 -18.61
N ALA A 18 -35.18 -21.73 -19.92
CA ALA A 18 -34.13 -20.87 -20.48
C ALA A 18 -34.23 -19.39 -20.05
N GLU A 19 -35.45 -18.84 -19.95
CA GLU A 19 -35.67 -17.45 -19.54
C GLU A 19 -35.37 -17.24 -18.05
N ASP A 20 -35.81 -18.15 -17.18
CA ASP A 20 -35.55 -18.08 -15.73
C ASP A 20 -34.05 -18.19 -15.43
N MET A 21 -33.33 -19.07 -16.14
CA MET A 21 -31.88 -19.20 -16.00
C MET A 21 -31.13 -17.95 -16.44
N LEU A 22 -31.55 -17.34 -17.55
CA LEU A 22 -30.95 -16.10 -18.01
C LEU A 22 -31.17 -14.98 -16.98
N SER A 23 -32.38 -14.86 -16.44
CA SER A 23 -32.70 -13.88 -15.40
C SER A 23 -31.85 -14.08 -14.14
N ALA A 24 -31.77 -15.30 -13.62
CA ALA A 24 -30.99 -15.61 -12.42
C ALA A 24 -29.49 -15.37 -12.61
N THR A 25 -28.96 -15.70 -13.80
CA THR A 25 -27.55 -15.45 -14.14
C THR A 25 -27.25 -13.95 -14.24
N VAL A 26 -28.16 -13.17 -14.82
CA VAL A 26 -28.02 -11.70 -14.90
C VAL A 26 -28.07 -11.08 -13.50
N GLU A 27 -28.97 -11.54 -12.64
CA GLU A 27 -29.05 -11.09 -11.25
C GLU A 27 -27.77 -11.42 -10.46
N TRP A 28 -27.26 -12.65 -10.61
CA TRP A 28 -25.99 -13.08 -10.03
C TRP A 28 -24.83 -12.18 -10.44
N LYS A 29 -24.70 -11.89 -11.74
CA LYS A 29 -23.60 -11.05 -12.26
C LYS A 29 -23.70 -9.58 -11.81
N ASN A 30 -24.93 -9.08 -11.65
CA ASN A 30 -25.20 -7.69 -11.27
C ASN A 30 -25.15 -7.42 -9.75
N ARG A 31 -24.83 -8.42 -8.93
CA ARG A 31 -24.60 -8.22 -7.49
C ARG A 31 -23.45 -7.22 -7.28
N ARG A 32 -23.36 -6.58 -6.12
CA ARG A 32 -22.26 -5.63 -5.84
C ARG A 32 -20.93 -6.37 -5.68
N ASN A 33 -20.11 -6.41 -6.73
CA ASN A 33 -18.85 -7.13 -6.77
C ASN A 33 -17.84 -6.44 -7.74
N PRO A 34 -16.54 -6.80 -7.70
CA PRO A 34 -15.52 -6.22 -8.57
C PRO A 34 -15.27 -7.01 -9.87
N LEU A 35 -16.00 -8.10 -10.13
CA LEU A 35 -15.83 -8.95 -11.30
C LEU A 35 -16.45 -8.31 -12.54
N ARG A 36 -15.82 -8.54 -13.69
CA ARG A 36 -16.30 -8.19 -15.02
C ARG A 36 -17.02 -9.38 -15.64
N ASP A 37 -17.83 -9.14 -16.66
CA ASP A 37 -18.57 -10.22 -17.34
C ASP A 37 -17.66 -11.34 -17.88
N GLU A 38 -16.46 -10.98 -18.34
CA GLU A 38 -15.45 -11.92 -18.84
C GLU A 38 -14.80 -12.77 -17.73
N ASP A 39 -14.82 -12.31 -16.48
CA ASP A 39 -14.17 -13.01 -15.36
C ASP A 39 -14.94 -14.29 -14.98
N TYR A 40 -16.26 -14.32 -15.14
CA TYR A 40 -17.09 -15.49 -14.79
C TYR A 40 -16.75 -16.76 -15.59
N GLN A 41 -16.41 -16.61 -16.88
CA GLN A 41 -15.94 -17.74 -17.67
C GLN A 41 -14.60 -18.24 -17.15
N GLY A 42 -13.68 -17.32 -16.84
CA GLY A 42 -12.37 -17.65 -16.30
C GLY A 42 -12.43 -18.32 -14.92
N ILE A 43 -13.41 -17.98 -14.08
CA ILE A 43 -13.68 -18.66 -12.81
C ILE A 43 -14.07 -20.12 -13.07
N ALA A 44 -15.06 -20.36 -13.93
CA ALA A 44 -15.51 -21.71 -14.26
C ALA A 44 -14.36 -22.56 -14.83
N ASP A 45 -13.59 -21.99 -15.75
CA ASP A 45 -12.43 -22.66 -16.36
C ASP A 45 -11.35 -22.99 -15.31
N ALA A 46 -11.07 -22.09 -14.37
CA ALA A 46 -10.08 -22.29 -13.32
C ALA A 46 -10.51 -23.35 -12.27
N LEU A 47 -11.80 -23.39 -11.93
CA LEU A 47 -12.35 -24.40 -11.03
C LEU A 47 -12.53 -25.77 -11.70
N GLY A 48 -12.55 -25.81 -13.04
CA GLY A 48 -12.78 -27.01 -13.83
C GLY A 48 -14.27 -27.34 -13.99
N ASP A 49 -15.14 -26.34 -13.78
CA ASP A 49 -16.58 -26.47 -13.84
C ASP A 49 -17.14 -26.21 -15.24
N ASP A 50 -18.25 -26.85 -15.56
CA ASP A 50 -19.03 -26.51 -16.75
C ASP A 50 -19.91 -25.30 -16.42
N ALA A 51 -19.67 -24.16 -17.10
CA ALA A 51 -20.44 -22.92 -16.89
C ALA A 51 -21.96 -23.15 -17.03
N SER A 52 -22.39 -24.10 -17.86
CA SER A 52 -23.81 -24.45 -18.00
C SER A 52 -24.37 -25.18 -16.79
N VAL A 53 -23.55 -25.89 -16.01
CA VAL A 53 -23.97 -26.48 -14.73
C VAL A 53 -24.11 -25.38 -13.68
N VAL A 54 -23.13 -24.46 -13.60
CA VAL A 54 -23.15 -23.33 -12.66
C VAL A 54 -24.40 -22.47 -12.85
N GLU A 55 -24.71 -22.07 -14.09
CA GLU A 55 -25.93 -21.32 -14.42
C GLU A 55 -27.21 -22.05 -13.96
N THR A 56 -27.25 -23.38 -14.09
CA THR A 56 -28.43 -24.16 -13.68
C THR A 56 -28.56 -24.21 -12.15
N VAL A 57 -27.45 -24.33 -11.42
CA VAL A 57 -27.47 -24.32 -9.95
C VAL A 57 -27.90 -22.95 -9.41
N ILE A 58 -27.42 -21.85 -10.02
CA ILE A 58 -27.81 -20.48 -9.66
C ILE A 58 -29.33 -20.27 -9.84
N ALA A 59 -29.90 -20.84 -10.90
CA ALA A 59 -31.32 -20.70 -11.24
C ALA A 59 -32.26 -21.61 -10.45
N ASP A 60 -31.79 -22.76 -9.98
CA ASP A 60 -32.59 -23.72 -9.19
C ASP A 60 -31.84 -24.16 -7.93
N ARG A 61 -31.78 -23.24 -6.95
CA ARG A 61 -31.05 -23.41 -5.68
C ARG A 61 -31.53 -24.59 -4.85
N GLU A 62 -32.80 -24.99 -4.98
CA GLU A 62 -33.39 -26.08 -4.18
C GLU A 62 -33.23 -27.47 -4.82
N ARG A 63 -32.71 -27.53 -6.05
CA ARG A 63 -32.61 -28.79 -6.78
C ARG A 63 -31.56 -29.71 -6.19
N LYS A 64 -32.02 -30.83 -5.65
CA LYS A 64 -31.17 -32.00 -5.38
C LYS A 64 -30.79 -32.68 -6.69
N LEU A 65 -29.51 -32.63 -7.05
CA LEU A 65 -28.98 -33.44 -8.14
C LEU A 65 -29.04 -34.92 -7.75
N SER A 66 -29.74 -35.73 -8.55
CA SER A 66 -29.88 -37.17 -8.29
C SER A 66 -28.56 -37.91 -8.53
N GLY A 67 -28.18 -38.81 -7.61
CA GLY A 67 -26.99 -39.66 -7.74
C GLY A 67 -25.71 -39.11 -7.10
N HIS A 68 -25.79 -38.11 -6.22
CA HIS A 68 -24.62 -37.63 -5.47
C HIS A 68 -24.39 -38.42 -4.18
N VAL A 69 -23.11 -38.66 -3.89
CA VAL A 69 -22.61 -39.24 -2.63
C VAL A 69 -22.78 -38.18 -1.55
N GLU A 70 -23.31 -38.56 -0.37
CA GLU A 70 -23.35 -37.65 0.77
C GLU A 70 -21.93 -37.17 1.10
N PRO A 71 -21.71 -35.85 1.25
CA PRO A 71 -20.38 -35.34 1.51
C PRO A 71 -19.90 -35.81 2.89
N ALA A 72 -18.59 -36.09 3.03
CA ALA A 72 -18.03 -36.67 4.26
C ALA A 72 -18.42 -35.88 5.53
N TRP A 73 -18.41 -34.54 5.45
CA TRP A 73 -18.79 -33.68 6.58
C TRP A 73 -20.23 -33.91 7.06
N SER A 74 -21.18 -34.31 6.20
CA SER A 74 -22.57 -34.52 6.63
C SER A 74 -22.71 -35.81 7.45
N VAL A 75 -21.89 -36.82 7.16
CA VAL A 75 -21.81 -38.06 7.94
C VAL A 75 -21.18 -37.80 9.31
N GLU A 76 -20.11 -37.01 9.35
CA GLU A 76 -19.48 -36.59 10.60
C GLU A 76 -20.43 -35.74 11.46
N LEU A 77 -21.17 -34.81 10.85
CA LEU A 77 -22.18 -34.02 11.55
C LEU A 77 -23.23 -34.90 12.21
N GLN A 78 -23.77 -35.90 11.50
CA GLN A 78 -24.73 -36.84 12.07
C GLN A 78 -24.13 -37.61 13.24
N THR A 79 -22.85 -38.03 13.13
CA THR A 79 -22.14 -38.73 14.20
C THR A 79 -22.02 -37.86 15.45
N ILE A 80 -21.60 -36.61 15.29
CA ILE A 80 -21.47 -35.64 16.39
C ILE A 80 -22.82 -35.40 17.07
N LEU A 81 -23.87 -35.13 16.29
CA LEU A 81 -25.19 -34.85 16.83
C LEU A 81 -25.84 -36.05 17.52
N ASN A 82 -25.64 -37.27 17.00
CA ASN A 82 -26.22 -38.49 17.56
C ASN A 82 -25.55 -38.95 18.86
N ARG A 83 -24.31 -38.52 19.14
CA ARG A 83 -23.60 -38.85 20.38
C ARG A 83 -23.90 -37.90 21.54
N TYR A 84 -24.52 -36.75 21.27
CA TYR A 84 -24.83 -35.74 22.28
C TYR A 84 -26.10 -36.10 23.06
N ASP A 85 -26.00 -36.16 24.39
CA ASP A 85 -27.16 -36.32 25.29
C ASP A 85 -27.37 -35.03 26.09
N SER A 86 -28.44 -34.30 25.77
CA SER A 86 -28.77 -33.01 26.37
C SER A 86 -29.20 -33.09 27.85
N GLU A 87 -29.60 -34.27 28.34
CA GLU A 87 -29.99 -34.47 29.75
C GLU A 87 -28.80 -34.82 30.64
N GLU A 88 -27.86 -35.63 30.15
CA GLU A 88 -26.64 -36.02 30.89
C GLU A 88 -25.54 -34.96 30.83
N GLU A 89 -25.35 -34.34 29.66
CA GLU A 89 -24.28 -33.39 29.40
C GLU A 89 -24.76 -31.95 29.60
N ARG A 90 -25.40 -31.65 30.74
CA ARG A 90 -25.70 -30.25 31.14
C ARG A 90 -24.40 -29.47 31.24
N VAL A 91 -23.91 -29.00 30.09
CA VAL A 91 -22.72 -28.19 29.94
C VAL A 91 -22.85 -27.06 30.95
N GLU A 92 -21.86 -26.90 31.83
CA GLU A 92 -21.76 -25.70 32.65
C GLU A 92 -21.93 -24.52 31.70
N ARG A 93 -22.97 -23.72 31.92
CA ARG A 93 -23.52 -22.78 30.92
C ARG A 93 -22.47 -21.74 30.49
N THR A 94 -21.62 -22.07 29.52
CA THR A 94 -20.45 -21.30 29.08
C THR A 94 -20.84 -20.29 28.01
N GLY A 95 -21.74 -19.38 28.37
CA GLY A 95 -22.11 -18.25 27.52
C GLY A 95 -22.50 -18.63 26.09
N TYR A 96 -21.92 -17.95 25.10
CA TYR A 96 -22.22 -18.14 23.68
C TYR A 96 -21.81 -19.51 23.12
N ALA A 97 -20.84 -20.19 23.75
CA ALA A 97 -20.41 -21.53 23.31
C ALA A 97 -21.51 -22.58 23.46
N THR A 98 -22.56 -22.31 24.25
CA THR A 98 -23.76 -23.16 24.40
C THR A 98 -24.40 -23.51 23.05
N ALA A 99 -24.30 -22.61 22.06
CA ALA A 99 -24.78 -22.84 20.70
C ALA A 99 -24.10 -24.03 19.99
N PHE A 100 -22.92 -24.44 20.46
CA PHE A 100 -22.08 -25.49 19.89
C PHE A 100 -21.85 -26.67 20.86
N ALA A 101 -22.69 -26.80 21.89
CA ALA A 101 -22.55 -27.83 22.93
C ALA A 101 -22.31 -29.26 22.37
N PRO A 102 -23.02 -29.75 21.33
CA PRO A 102 -22.74 -31.07 20.75
C PRO A 102 -21.30 -31.25 20.26
N PHE A 103 -20.74 -30.22 19.65
CA PHE A 103 -19.39 -30.24 19.12
C PHE A 103 -18.35 -30.19 20.24
N VAL A 104 -18.58 -29.35 21.27
CA VAL A 104 -17.68 -29.23 22.43
C VAL A 104 -17.66 -30.53 23.25
N ALA A 105 -18.83 -31.14 23.47
CA ALA A 105 -18.93 -32.43 24.16
C ALA A 105 -18.23 -33.54 23.38
N TYR A 106 -18.43 -33.59 22.06
CA TYR A 106 -17.76 -34.56 21.19
C TYR A 106 -16.23 -34.43 21.24
N VAL A 107 -15.68 -33.22 21.08
CA VAL A 107 -14.23 -32.99 21.19
C VAL A 107 -13.71 -33.38 22.57
N LYS A 108 -14.42 -33.00 23.64
CA LYS A 108 -14.04 -33.36 25.01
C LYS A 108 -13.95 -34.88 25.16
N ALA A 109 -14.96 -35.62 24.72
CA ALA A 109 -14.99 -37.08 24.83
C ALA A 109 -13.87 -37.73 24.00
N GLU A 110 -13.65 -37.27 22.77
CA GLU A 110 -12.59 -37.79 21.88
C GLU A 110 -11.19 -37.52 22.44
N LEU A 111 -10.92 -36.32 22.94
CA LEU A 111 -9.62 -35.98 23.53
C LEU A 111 -9.40 -36.68 24.87
N GLN A 112 -10.43 -36.80 25.72
CA GLN A 112 -10.37 -37.55 26.97
C GLN A 112 -10.03 -39.03 26.73
N ALA A 113 -10.74 -39.68 25.80
CA ALA A 113 -10.50 -41.07 25.46
C ALA A 113 -9.08 -41.27 24.90
N TYR A 114 -8.63 -40.35 24.05
CA TYR A 114 -7.32 -40.42 23.43
C TYR A 114 -6.17 -40.17 24.42
N MET A 115 -6.22 -39.09 25.20
CA MET A 115 -5.18 -38.76 26.20
C MET A 115 -5.08 -39.83 27.29
N SER A 116 -6.20 -40.39 27.76
CA SER A 116 -6.21 -41.48 28.74
C SER A 116 -5.54 -42.77 28.23
N ALA A 117 -5.52 -42.97 26.91
CA ALA A 117 -4.86 -44.09 26.26
C ALA A 117 -3.39 -43.81 25.91
N CYS A 118 -2.96 -42.55 26.00
CA CYS A 118 -1.61 -42.14 25.66
C CYS A 118 -0.62 -42.52 26.76
N SER A 119 0.56 -42.99 26.37
CA SER A 119 1.64 -43.35 27.32
C SER A 119 2.53 -42.17 27.72
N LEU A 120 2.25 -40.99 27.16
CA LEU A 120 3.00 -39.76 27.38
C LEU A 120 2.74 -39.21 28.80
N PRO A 121 3.77 -38.98 29.63
CA PRO A 121 3.58 -38.37 30.95
C PRO A 121 3.03 -36.94 30.79
N MET A 122 1.76 -36.73 31.15
CA MET A 122 1.10 -35.43 30.96
C MET A 122 0.11 -35.10 32.08
N ASN A 123 -0.40 -33.86 32.07
CA ASN A 123 -1.47 -33.39 32.94
C ASN A 123 -2.81 -33.35 32.20
N ASP A 124 -3.41 -34.52 31.97
CA ASP A 124 -4.57 -34.72 31.09
C ASP A 124 -5.69 -33.69 31.33
N GLU A 125 -6.12 -33.51 32.58
CA GLU A 125 -7.23 -32.61 32.93
C GLU A 125 -6.98 -31.17 32.48
N ARG A 126 -5.79 -30.63 32.79
CA ARG A 126 -5.41 -29.27 32.39
C ARG A 126 -5.26 -29.13 30.88
N LEU A 127 -4.65 -30.10 30.22
CA LEU A 127 -4.42 -30.04 28.78
C LEU A 127 -5.74 -30.12 28.01
N ILE A 128 -6.68 -30.95 28.45
CA ILE A 128 -8.04 -31.01 27.88
C ILE A 128 -8.73 -29.65 28.00
N GLU A 129 -8.69 -29.00 29.17
CA GLU A 129 -9.28 -27.67 29.36
C GLU A 129 -8.70 -26.64 28.38
N GLN A 130 -7.38 -26.66 28.17
CA GLN A 130 -6.69 -25.77 27.23
C GLN A 130 -7.05 -26.06 25.78
N CYS A 131 -7.12 -27.34 25.40
CA CYS A 131 -7.62 -27.74 24.09
C CYS A 131 -9.06 -27.28 23.87
N LEU A 132 -9.93 -27.41 24.87
CA LEU A 132 -11.33 -26.98 24.74
C LEU A 132 -11.45 -25.46 24.66
N SER A 133 -10.62 -24.71 25.39
CA SER A 133 -10.60 -23.25 25.30
C SER A 133 -10.24 -22.78 23.90
N ALA A 134 -9.13 -23.27 23.32
CA ALA A 134 -8.71 -22.92 21.96
C ALA A 134 -9.77 -23.35 20.93
N TYR A 135 -10.34 -24.53 21.09
CA TYR A 135 -11.40 -25.01 20.21
C TYR A 135 -12.66 -24.13 20.23
N VAL A 136 -13.11 -23.72 21.42
CA VAL A 136 -14.26 -22.82 21.57
C VAL A 136 -13.98 -21.48 20.89
N GLU A 137 -12.76 -20.95 20.98
CA GLU A 137 -12.38 -19.74 20.26
C GLU A 137 -12.50 -19.90 18.74
N ARG A 138 -12.05 -21.03 18.17
CA ARG A 138 -12.26 -21.35 16.74
C ARG A 138 -13.74 -21.35 16.36
N LEU A 139 -14.58 -22.01 17.15
CA LEU A 139 -16.02 -22.08 16.88
C LEU A 139 -16.70 -20.71 16.97
N LEU A 140 -16.31 -19.89 17.94
CA LEU A 140 -16.83 -18.53 18.07
C LEU A 140 -16.34 -17.63 16.94
N GLY A 141 -15.11 -17.82 16.44
CA GLY A 141 -14.62 -17.14 15.23
C GLY A 141 -15.48 -17.38 13.99
N ILE A 142 -16.10 -18.57 13.89
CA ILE A 142 -17.02 -18.94 12.80
C ILE A 142 -18.46 -18.48 13.10
N GLY A 143 -18.92 -18.67 14.32
CA GLY A 143 -20.36 -18.67 14.63
C GLY A 143 -20.86 -17.50 15.47
N LEU A 144 -20.01 -16.72 16.12
CA LEU A 144 -20.44 -15.73 17.11
C LEU A 144 -21.38 -14.67 16.51
N LYS A 145 -21.15 -14.21 15.27
CA LYS A 145 -22.07 -13.30 14.57
C LYS A 145 -23.48 -13.87 14.46
N THR A 146 -23.59 -15.17 14.16
CA THR A 146 -24.87 -15.87 14.04
C THR A 146 -25.57 -15.99 15.39
N VAL A 147 -24.82 -16.37 16.43
CA VAL A 147 -25.39 -16.49 17.78
C VAL A 147 -25.85 -15.12 18.32
N VAL A 148 -25.07 -14.07 18.10
CA VAL A 148 -25.47 -12.69 18.48
C VAL A 148 -26.68 -12.21 17.65
N TRP A 149 -26.77 -12.58 16.37
CA TRP A 149 -27.93 -12.27 15.55
C TRP A 149 -29.20 -13.00 16.02
N GLU A 150 -29.10 -14.27 16.39
CA GLU A 150 -30.24 -15.02 16.94
C GLU A 150 -30.68 -14.52 18.32
N LEU A 151 -29.75 -14.01 19.15
CA LEU A 151 -30.08 -13.28 20.37
C LEU A 151 -30.96 -12.06 20.07
N HIS A 152 -30.60 -11.27 19.04
CA HIS A 152 -31.39 -10.13 18.61
C HIS A 152 -32.79 -10.55 18.13
N VAL A 153 -32.88 -11.62 17.33
CA VAL A 153 -34.16 -12.19 16.87
C VAL A 153 -35.03 -12.65 18.04
N ALA A 154 -34.47 -13.42 18.98
CA ALA A 154 -35.20 -13.91 20.16
C ALA A 154 -35.70 -12.77 21.05
N ARG A 155 -34.91 -11.69 21.16
CA ARG A 155 -35.32 -10.48 21.87
C ARG A 155 -36.47 -9.77 21.17
N GLN A 156 -36.39 -9.57 19.86
CA GLN A 156 -37.47 -8.93 19.09
C GLN A 156 -38.77 -9.74 19.12
N ALA A 157 -38.67 -11.07 19.13
CA ALA A 157 -39.80 -11.97 19.27
C ALA A 157 -40.42 -12.01 20.68
N GLY A 158 -39.82 -11.33 21.67
CA GLY A 158 -40.27 -11.33 23.06
C GLY A 158 -39.98 -12.64 23.81
N SER A 159 -39.27 -13.59 23.19
CA SER A 159 -38.98 -14.93 23.75
C SER A 159 -38.11 -14.90 25.01
N LEU A 160 -37.39 -13.80 25.24
CA LEU A 160 -36.54 -13.61 26.41
C LEU A 160 -37.29 -13.05 27.64
N GLY A 161 -38.56 -12.64 27.47
CA GLY A 161 -39.41 -12.06 28.51
C GLY A 161 -38.87 -10.77 29.15
N ASP A 162 -39.53 -10.34 30.24
CA ASP A 162 -39.19 -9.10 30.95
C ASP A 162 -37.99 -9.28 31.90
N GLY A 163 -37.22 -8.20 32.09
CA GLY A 163 -36.07 -8.16 33.00
C GLY A 163 -34.95 -7.26 32.47
N ASP A 164 -33.87 -7.12 33.24
CA ASP A 164 -32.66 -6.46 32.74
C ASP A 164 -31.97 -7.28 31.64
N ALA A 165 -31.09 -6.63 30.88
CA ALA A 165 -30.44 -7.24 29.73
C ALA A 165 -29.54 -8.43 30.12
N LYS A 166 -28.98 -8.46 31.33
CA LYS A 166 -28.19 -9.61 31.84
C LYS A 166 -29.08 -10.82 32.10
N ARG A 167 -30.29 -10.62 32.63
CA ARG A 167 -31.28 -11.67 32.84
C ARG A 167 -31.82 -12.21 31.52
N GLN A 168 -32.06 -11.32 30.56
CA GLN A 168 -32.47 -11.72 29.21
C GLN A 168 -31.38 -12.55 28.52
N LEU A 169 -30.11 -12.16 28.65
CA LEU A 169 -28.99 -12.95 28.12
C LEU A 169 -28.90 -14.34 28.76
N ARG A 170 -29.07 -14.46 30.08
CA ARG A 170 -29.12 -15.77 30.74
C ARG A 170 -30.26 -16.64 30.21
N ARG A 171 -31.45 -16.08 29.98
CA ARG A 171 -32.58 -16.81 29.37
C ARG A 171 -32.30 -17.20 27.93
N TYR A 172 -31.58 -16.38 27.18
CA TYR A 172 -31.15 -16.73 25.84
C TYR A 172 -30.21 -17.96 25.86
N PHE A 173 -29.25 -18.02 26.79
CA PHE A 173 -28.42 -19.22 26.95
C PHE A 173 -29.24 -20.45 27.37
N GLU A 174 -30.29 -20.28 28.19
CA GLU A 174 -31.23 -21.36 28.53
C GLU A 174 -32.01 -21.86 27.30
N LEU A 175 -32.44 -20.95 26.42
CA LEU A 175 -33.09 -21.31 25.15
C LEU A 175 -32.11 -22.03 24.22
N LEU A 176 -30.91 -21.50 24.05
CA LEU A 176 -29.84 -22.14 23.26
C LEU A 176 -29.47 -23.53 23.75
N ALA A 177 -29.65 -23.83 25.03
CA ALA A 177 -29.40 -25.17 25.57
C ALA A 177 -30.47 -26.19 25.18
N THR A 178 -31.62 -25.78 24.64
CA THR A 178 -32.70 -26.69 24.23
C THR A 178 -32.44 -27.27 22.84
N ASP A 179 -32.73 -28.56 22.67
CA ASP A 179 -32.58 -29.27 21.38
C ASP A 179 -33.49 -28.66 20.30
N GLU A 180 -34.68 -28.22 20.69
CA GLU A 180 -35.65 -27.57 19.80
C GLU A 180 -35.08 -26.27 19.22
N TYR A 181 -34.55 -25.37 20.05
CA TYR A 181 -34.04 -24.09 19.58
C TYR A 181 -32.75 -24.26 18.75
N ARG A 182 -31.81 -25.12 19.19
CA ARG A 182 -30.62 -25.42 18.37
C ARG A 182 -30.99 -26.05 17.05
N GLY A 183 -31.92 -27.01 17.04
CA GLY A 183 -32.38 -27.65 15.81
C GLY A 183 -32.95 -26.65 14.80
N HIS A 184 -33.76 -25.68 15.26
CA HIS A 184 -34.25 -24.60 14.40
C HIS A 184 -33.14 -23.70 13.87
N MET A 185 -32.18 -23.31 14.73
CA MET A 185 -31.03 -22.50 14.31
C MET A 185 -30.16 -23.25 13.29
N TYR A 186 -29.88 -24.53 13.54
CA TYR A 186 -29.10 -25.40 12.68
C TYR A 186 -29.76 -25.60 11.30
N ALA A 187 -31.07 -25.82 11.27
CA ALA A 187 -31.82 -25.89 10.01
C ALA A 187 -31.81 -24.57 9.22
N LYS A 188 -31.74 -23.44 9.92
CA LYS A 188 -31.68 -22.09 9.32
C LYS A 188 -30.28 -21.75 8.77
N TYR A 189 -29.22 -22.28 9.37
CA TYR A 189 -27.83 -22.00 9.01
C TYR A 189 -27.04 -23.29 8.70
N PRO A 190 -27.40 -24.06 7.65
CA PRO A 190 -26.76 -25.33 7.35
C PRO A 190 -25.27 -25.20 6.99
N VAL A 191 -24.85 -24.06 6.42
CA VAL A 191 -23.44 -23.83 6.07
C VAL A 191 -22.58 -23.61 7.31
N LEU A 192 -23.15 -23.02 8.39
CA LEU A 192 -22.47 -22.94 9.69
C LEU A 192 -22.11 -24.34 10.19
N LEU A 193 -23.02 -25.30 10.08
CA LEU A 193 -22.77 -26.68 10.52
C LEU A 193 -21.67 -27.34 9.70
N ARG A 194 -21.61 -27.09 8.39
CA ARG A 194 -20.52 -27.58 7.55
C ARG A 194 -19.17 -27.07 8.06
N PHE A 195 -19.00 -25.76 8.22
CA PHE A 195 -17.72 -25.19 8.68
C PHE A 195 -17.34 -25.66 10.09
N VAL A 196 -18.29 -25.66 11.02
CA VAL A 196 -18.05 -26.12 12.40
C VAL A 196 -17.68 -27.61 12.42
N THR A 197 -18.34 -28.45 11.62
CA THR A 197 -18.02 -29.89 11.55
C THR A 197 -16.63 -30.14 10.98
N GLN A 198 -16.28 -29.48 9.87
CA GLN A 198 -14.94 -29.60 9.28
C GLN A 198 -13.87 -29.13 10.28
N THR A 199 -14.09 -28.00 10.94
CA THR A 199 -13.21 -27.47 11.98
C THR A 199 -13.07 -28.45 13.16
N THR A 200 -14.16 -29.12 13.56
CA THR A 200 -14.17 -30.13 14.64
C THR A 200 -13.23 -31.28 14.31
N VAL A 201 -13.39 -31.86 13.12
CA VAL A 201 -12.63 -33.03 12.67
C VAL A 201 -11.14 -32.67 12.55
N HIS A 202 -10.83 -31.59 11.83
CA HIS A 202 -9.48 -31.09 11.65
C HIS A 202 -8.79 -30.77 12.98
N TYR A 203 -9.51 -30.17 13.93
CA TYR A 203 -8.96 -29.84 15.25
C TYR A 203 -8.59 -31.10 16.06
N ILE A 204 -9.48 -32.09 16.07
CA ILE A 204 -9.21 -33.37 16.76
C ILE A 204 -7.98 -34.03 16.16
N ASP A 205 -7.90 -34.11 14.83
CA ASP A 205 -6.78 -34.74 14.13
C ASP A 205 -5.47 -34.00 14.41
N PHE A 206 -5.47 -32.68 14.38
CA PHE A 206 -4.30 -31.85 14.70
C PHE A 206 -3.80 -32.06 16.14
N VAL A 207 -4.69 -32.05 17.13
CA VAL A 207 -4.29 -32.26 18.54
C VAL A 207 -3.75 -33.67 18.74
N LYS A 208 -4.41 -34.69 18.17
CA LYS A 208 -3.93 -36.08 18.22
C LYS A 208 -2.56 -36.21 17.56
N GLU A 209 -2.39 -35.66 16.36
CA GLU A 209 -1.12 -35.65 15.62
C GLU A 209 0.01 -34.98 16.41
N MET A 210 -0.24 -33.83 17.04
CA MET A 210 0.75 -33.14 17.89
C MET A 210 1.16 -34.01 19.08
N LEU A 211 0.20 -34.61 19.78
CA LEU A 211 0.49 -35.46 20.94
C LEU A 211 1.24 -36.73 20.56
N ASP A 212 0.89 -37.35 19.43
CA ASP A 212 1.63 -38.49 18.88
C ASP A 212 3.09 -38.10 18.58
N ARG A 213 3.33 -36.95 17.95
CA ARG A 213 4.68 -36.43 17.68
C ARG A 213 5.47 -36.19 18.96
N VAL A 214 4.89 -35.50 19.95
CA VAL A 214 5.53 -35.26 21.26
C VAL A 214 5.87 -36.58 21.96
N SER A 215 4.99 -37.58 21.84
CA SER A 215 5.21 -38.92 22.40
C SER A 215 6.32 -39.68 21.68
N MET A 216 6.32 -39.66 20.36
CA MET A 216 7.34 -40.30 19.52
C MET A 216 8.73 -39.70 19.74
N ASP A 217 8.82 -38.38 19.92
CA ASP A 217 10.08 -37.66 20.06
C ASP A 217 10.55 -37.48 21.49
N ARG A 218 9.86 -38.08 22.47
CA ARG A 218 10.06 -37.84 23.91
C ARG A 218 11.52 -37.74 24.33
N ASP A 219 12.35 -38.71 23.94
CA ASP A 219 13.74 -38.78 24.40
C ASP A 219 14.62 -37.67 23.80
N GLU A 220 14.44 -37.37 22.51
CA GLU A 220 15.15 -36.27 21.84
C GLU A 220 14.65 -34.91 22.33
N LEU A 221 13.34 -34.76 22.53
CA LEU A 221 12.73 -33.56 23.06
C LEU A 221 13.11 -33.31 24.53
N ALA A 222 13.25 -34.36 25.34
CA ALA A 222 13.78 -34.25 26.71
C ALA A 222 15.21 -33.73 26.74
N SER A 223 16.04 -34.17 25.79
CA SER A 223 17.42 -33.67 25.62
C SER A 223 17.43 -32.22 25.13
N PHE A 224 16.59 -31.88 24.15
CA PHE A 224 16.45 -30.54 23.60
C PHE A 224 15.98 -29.53 24.66
N ALA A 225 14.99 -29.90 25.46
CA ALA A 225 14.48 -29.10 26.56
C ALA A 225 15.42 -29.05 27.78
N GLY A 226 16.38 -29.97 27.88
CA GLY A 226 17.28 -30.10 29.01
C GLY A 226 16.59 -30.58 30.31
N VAL A 227 15.58 -31.45 30.21
CA VAL A 227 14.74 -31.90 31.35
C VAL A 227 14.93 -33.37 31.76
N GLY A 228 15.61 -34.20 30.96
CA GLY A 228 15.95 -35.58 31.33
C GLY A 228 14.75 -36.44 31.77
N ASP A 229 14.88 -37.17 32.89
CA ASP A 229 13.83 -38.05 33.44
C ASP A 229 12.58 -37.30 33.94
N ASP A 230 12.67 -35.97 34.14
CA ASP A 230 11.56 -35.11 34.57
C ASP A 230 10.63 -34.71 33.41
N PHE A 231 10.73 -35.38 32.25
CA PHE A 231 9.87 -35.13 31.11
C PHE A 231 8.39 -35.32 31.49
N ARG A 232 7.64 -34.22 31.45
CA ARG A 232 6.19 -34.18 31.61
C ARG A 232 5.63 -33.00 30.83
N LEU A 233 4.60 -33.24 30.02
CA LEU A 233 3.84 -32.17 29.37
C LEU A 233 2.85 -31.58 30.38
N GLU A 234 3.15 -30.36 30.84
CA GLU A 234 2.47 -29.71 31.96
C GLU A 234 1.40 -28.71 31.51
N ASP A 235 1.66 -28.04 30.39
CA ASP A 235 0.87 -26.94 29.86
C ASP A 235 0.95 -26.90 28.33
N MET A 236 -0.12 -26.45 27.69
CA MET A 236 -0.10 -26.14 26.26
C MET A 236 -0.91 -24.89 25.95
N SER A 237 -0.43 -24.11 24.99
CA SER A 237 -1.21 -23.07 24.34
C SER A 237 -1.23 -23.33 22.85
N ILE A 238 -2.39 -23.73 22.36
CA ILE A 238 -2.64 -24.02 20.95
C ILE A 238 -3.06 -22.72 20.23
N ASP A 239 -3.02 -22.72 18.90
CA ASP A 239 -3.49 -21.63 18.02
C ASP A 239 -2.72 -20.32 18.16
N ARG A 240 -1.39 -20.43 18.21
CA ARG A 240 -0.48 -19.27 18.24
C ARG A 240 -0.05 -18.86 16.83
N GLY A 241 -1.02 -18.66 15.94
CA GLY A 241 -0.84 -18.26 14.55
C GLY A 241 -2.04 -18.64 13.69
N ASP A 242 -1.98 -18.35 12.39
CA ASP A 242 -3.02 -18.74 11.45
C ASP A 242 -3.09 -20.26 11.24
N ALA A 243 -4.30 -20.75 10.99
CA ALA A 243 -4.56 -22.15 10.74
C ALA A 243 -4.44 -22.48 9.24
N HIS A 244 -3.69 -23.53 8.94
CA HIS A 244 -3.39 -24.00 7.57
C HIS A 244 -3.41 -25.52 7.49
N ASP A 245 -3.49 -26.07 6.27
CA ASP A 245 -3.31 -27.50 5.99
C ASP A 245 -4.13 -28.40 6.94
N GLY A 246 -5.46 -28.29 6.90
CA GLY A 246 -6.34 -29.05 7.77
C GLY A 246 -6.31 -28.53 9.21
N GLY A 247 -6.33 -27.20 9.39
CA GLY A 247 -6.48 -26.58 10.69
C GLY A 247 -5.27 -26.68 11.62
N ARG A 248 -4.07 -26.99 11.11
CA ARG A 248 -2.82 -27.02 11.89
C ARG A 248 -2.37 -25.61 12.21
N ALA A 249 -1.87 -25.42 13.43
CA ALA A 249 -1.35 -24.14 13.90
C ALA A 249 -0.13 -24.34 14.80
N VAL A 250 0.60 -23.27 15.07
CA VAL A 250 1.71 -23.28 16.05
C VAL A 250 1.16 -23.50 17.46
N ALA A 251 1.85 -24.31 18.27
CA ALA A 251 1.52 -24.52 19.68
C ALA A 251 2.73 -24.25 20.57
N MET A 252 2.51 -23.64 21.75
CA MET A 252 3.51 -23.51 22.80
C MET A 252 3.31 -24.63 23.82
N LEU A 253 4.35 -25.40 24.11
CA LEU A 253 4.33 -26.52 25.04
C LEU A 253 5.20 -26.19 26.25
N THR A 254 4.75 -26.52 27.46
CA THR A 254 5.59 -26.50 28.66
C THR A 254 5.92 -27.92 29.07
N ILE A 255 7.19 -28.29 28.97
CA ILE A 255 7.71 -29.63 29.25
C ILE A 255 8.75 -29.52 30.37
N GLY A 256 8.50 -30.16 31.52
CA GLY A 256 9.39 -30.11 32.68
C GLY A 256 9.76 -28.68 33.09
N GLY A 257 8.78 -27.77 33.09
CA GLY A 257 8.98 -26.33 33.37
C GLY A 257 9.63 -25.51 32.26
N ARG A 258 9.96 -26.08 31.09
CA ARG A 258 10.57 -25.37 29.95
C ARG A 258 9.58 -25.15 28.83
N LYS A 259 9.55 -23.94 28.27
CA LYS A 259 8.71 -23.59 27.12
C LYS A 259 9.40 -23.98 25.81
N ILE A 260 8.64 -24.58 24.91
CA ILE A 260 9.06 -25.02 23.58
C ILE A 260 7.97 -24.67 22.59
N VAL A 261 8.34 -24.25 21.39
CA VAL A 261 7.37 -23.97 20.32
C VAL A 261 7.30 -25.17 19.39
N TYR A 262 6.14 -25.80 19.27
CA TYR A 262 5.85 -26.82 18.28
C TYR A 262 5.31 -26.15 17.01
N LYS A 263 5.98 -26.40 15.88
CA LYS A 263 5.59 -25.91 14.56
C LYS A 263 5.27 -27.10 13.66
N PRO A 264 4.02 -27.27 13.19
CA PRO A 264 3.62 -28.39 12.34
C PRO A 264 4.04 -28.17 10.87
N ARG A 265 5.28 -27.73 10.66
CA ARG A 265 5.89 -27.44 9.37
C ARG A 265 7.40 -27.66 9.43
N ASP A 266 7.98 -27.85 8.26
CA ASP A 266 9.42 -28.00 8.08
C ASP A 266 10.17 -26.69 8.42
N LEU A 267 11.32 -26.80 9.11
CA LEU A 267 12.19 -25.67 9.49
C LEU A 267 13.63 -25.80 8.95
N HIS A 268 13.89 -26.56 7.88
CA HIS A 268 15.23 -26.59 7.25
C HIS A 268 15.68 -25.19 6.81
N ILE A 269 14.74 -24.29 6.48
CA ILE A 269 15.05 -22.90 6.17
C ILE A 269 15.65 -22.13 7.36
N HIS A 270 15.24 -22.48 8.59
CA HIS A 270 15.84 -21.95 9.81
C HIS A 270 17.30 -22.42 9.92
N GLU A 271 17.59 -23.70 9.67
CA GLU A 271 18.95 -24.24 9.73
C GLU A 271 19.87 -23.59 8.68
N LEU A 272 19.33 -23.32 7.48
CA LEU A 272 20.01 -22.55 6.44
C LEU A 272 20.38 -21.16 6.95
N PHE A 273 19.45 -20.43 7.57
CA PHE A 273 19.73 -19.12 8.16
C PHE A 273 20.80 -19.18 9.25
N ALA A 274 20.69 -20.13 10.19
CA ALA A 274 21.70 -20.35 11.23
C ALA A 274 23.08 -20.66 10.61
N GLY A 275 23.10 -21.44 9.53
CA GLY A 275 24.29 -21.75 8.76
C GLY A 275 24.93 -20.52 8.10
N LEU A 276 24.13 -19.58 7.60
CA LEU A 276 24.61 -18.31 7.05
C LEU A 276 25.17 -17.40 8.15
N VAL A 277 24.49 -17.29 9.29
CA VAL A 277 24.96 -16.51 10.45
C VAL A 277 26.34 -16.99 10.90
N ARG A 278 26.54 -18.30 11.12
CA ARG A 278 27.82 -18.87 11.54
C ARG A 278 28.97 -18.59 10.56
N ARG A 279 28.67 -18.44 9.26
CA ARG A 279 29.66 -18.08 8.24
C ARG A 279 30.02 -16.60 8.34
N CYS A 280 29.01 -15.74 8.49
CA CYS A 280 29.23 -14.30 8.63
C CYS A 280 30.05 -13.96 9.88
N GLU A 281 29.84 -14.68 10.99
CA GLU A 281 30.59 -14.51 12.26
C GLU A 281 32.10 -14.77 12.15
N ARG A 282 32.56 -15.44 11.08
CA ARG A 282 34.00 -15.60 10.82
C ARG A 282 34.67 -14.28 10.45
N THR A 283 33.90 -13.29 10.00
CA THR A 283 34.39 -11.99 9.55
C THR A 283 34.56 -11.02 10.71
N LYS A 284 35.75 -10.42 10.81
CA LYS A 284 36.02 -9.39 11.80
C LYS A 284 35.08 -8.19 11.61
N GLY A 285 34.34 -7.84 12.65
CA GLY A 285 33.41 -6.69 12.66
C GLY A 285 31.94 -7.11 12.59
N PHE A 286 31.65 -8.33 12.17
CA PHE A 286 30.32 -8.92 12.34
C PHE A 286 30.13 -9.30 13.82
N LEU A 287 29.12 -8.75 14.49
CA LEU A 287 28.81 -9.11 15.87
C LEU A 287 28.16 -10.49 15.92
N PRO A 288 28.49 -11.33 16.90
CA PRO A 288 27.81 -12.60 17.09
C PRO A 288 26.30 -12.41 17.20
N MET A 289 25.53 -13.21 16.49
CA MET A 289 24.07 -13.20 16.52
C MET A 289 23.57 -14.45 17.26
N ARG A 290 22.33 -14.38 17.74
CA ARG A 290 21.63 -15.55 18.28
C ARG A 290 20.55 -15.96 17.28
N VAL A 291 20.45 -17.26 17.08
CA VAL A 291 19.38 -17.93 16.35
C VAL A 291 18.84 -18.98 17.31
N SER A 292 17.51 -19.09 17.44
CA SER A 292 16.87 -20.08 18.31
C SER A 292 17.34 -21.49 17.95
N ASP A 293 17.51 -22.37 18.93
CA ASP A 293 17.79 -23.77 18.61
C ASP A 293 16.53 -24.45 18.02
N VAL A 294 16.72 -25.41 17.10
CA VAL A 294 15.65 -26.20 16.49
C VAL A 294 15.94 -27.69 16.55
N LEU A 295 14.88 -28.47 16.77
CA LEU A 295 14.84 -29.91 16.59
C LEU A 295 13.94 -30.21 15.38
N THR A 296 14.56 -30.39 14.22
CA THR A 296 13.89 -30.65 12.94
C THR A 296 13.47 -32.10 12.80
N LYS A 297 12.26 -32.33 12.29
CA LYS A 297 11.68 -33.63 11.97
C LYS A 297 11.05 -33.58 10.57
N SER A 298 10.64 -34.74 10.06
CA SER A 298 9.94 -34.80 8.77
C SER A 298 8.55 -34.16 8.87
N GLY A 299 8.39 -32.96 8.30
CA GLY A 299 7.11 -32.24 8.20
C GLY A 299 6.68 -31.46 9.45
N TYR A 300 7.53 -31.36 10.47
CA TYR A 300 7.30 -30.56 11.68
C TYR A 300 8.62 -30.31 12.42
N ALA A 301 8.62 -29.42 13.40
CA ALA A 301 9.79 -29.15 14.23
C ALA A 301 9.41 -28.60 15.61
N TYR A 302 10.38 -28.66 16.52
CA TYR A 302 10.35 -27.95 17.80
C TYR A 302 11.40 -26.84 17.80
N GLU A 303 11.07 -25.69 18.37
CA GLU A 303 11.94 -24.52 18.42
C GLU A 303 12.06 -24.01 19.87
N GLU A 304 13.25 -23.49 20.22
CA GLU A 304 13.50 -22.79 21.47
C GLU A 304 12.49 -21.64 21.65
N PHE A 305 11.87 -21.56 22.83
CA PHE A 305 11.04 -20.40 23.15
C PHE A 305 11.92 -19.17 23.46
N VAL A 306 11.77 -18.12 22.65
CA VAL A 306 12.50 -16.86 22.84
C VAL A 306 11.75 -15.94 23.79
N GLU A 307 12.39 -15.59 24.90
CA GLU A 307 11.88 -14.60 25.85
C GLU A 307 12.29 -13.17 25.46
N HIS A 308 11.36 -12.23 25.63
CA HIS A 308 11.68 -10.80 25.62
C HIS A 308 12.59 -10.46 26.80
N GLY A 309 13.53 -9.54 26.59
CA GLY A 309 14.47 -9.11 27.60
C GLY A 309 14.91 -7.66 27.41
N THR A 310 15.22 -6.99 28.52
CA THR A 310 15.65 -5.59 28.59
C THR A 310 17.17 -5.46 28.41
N CYS A 311 17.63 -4.37 27.80
CA CYS A 311 19.06 -4.01 27.78
C CYS A 311 19.49 -3.44 29.13
N GLU A 312 20.66 -3.85 29.62
CA GLU A 312 21.23 -3.43 30.91
C GLU A 312 21.99 -2.08 30.82
N ASP A 313 22.48 -1.73 29.63
CA ASP A 313 23.21 -0.48 29.41
C ASP A 313 23.08 0.05 27.97
N ALA A 314 23.49 1.31 27.76
CA ALA A 314 23.45 1.94 26.44
C ALA A 314 24.34 1.25 25.39
N ARG A 315 25.39 0.51 25.79
CA ARG A 315 26.24 -0.23 24.84
C ARG A 315 25.55 -1.48 24.34
N GLN A 316 24.73 -2.14 25.16
CA GLN A 316 23.87 -3.24 24.73
C GLN A 316 22.87 -2.75 23.70
N VAL A 317 22.30 -1.56 23.88
CA VAL A 317 21.41 -0.93 22.89
C VAL A 317 22.13 -0.64 21.56
N GLU A 318 23.35 -0.08 21.60
CA GLU A 318 24.16 0.13 20.39
C GLU A 318 24.44 -1.19 19.65
N ARG A 319 24.76 -2.26 20.39
CA ARG A 319 25.00 -3.60 19.82
C ARG A 319 23.72 -4.22 19.27
N TYR A 320 22.57 -4.03 19.93
CA TYR A 320 21.27 -4.44 19.42
C TYR A 320 21.01 -3.86 18.03
N TYR A 321 21.11 -2.53 17.88
CA TYR A 321 20.84 -1.89 16.59
C TYR A 321 21.92 -2.16 15.54
N THR A 322 23.14 -2.48 15.95
CA THR A 322 24.15 -3.04 15.03
C THR A 322 23.73 -4.43 14.54
N ARG A 323 23.25 -5.31 15.43
CA ARG A 323 22.71 -6.63 15.04
C ARG A 323 21.42 -6.53 14.22
N TYR A 324 20.58 -5.51 14.48
CA TYR A 324 19.40 -5.23 13.66
C TYR A 324 19.80 -4.86 12.23
N GLY A 325 20.86 -4.04 12.10
CA GLY A 325 21.51 -3.80 10.81
C GLY A 325 22.04 -5.07 10.15
N GLN A 326 22.66 -5.96 10.92
CA GLN A 326 23.14 -7.23 10.39
C GLN A 326 21.99 -8.13 9.89
N LEU A 327 20.88 -8.16 10.65
CA LEU A 327 19.66 -8.87 10.30
C LEU A 327 19.07 -8.36 8.99
N LEU A 328 19.00 -7.03 8.78
CA LEU A 328 18.61 -6.44 7.49
C LEU A 328 19.46 -7.02 6.35
N GLY A 329 20.78 -7.06 6.51
CA GLY A 329 21.68 -7.63 5.51
C GLY A 329 21.40 -9.11 5.22
N LEU A 330 21.16 -9.91 6.26
CA LEU A 330 20.91 -11.35 6.11
C LEU A 330 19.57 -11.63 5.42
N VAL A 331 18.51 -10.93 5.82
CA VAL A 331 17.18 -11.02 5.19
C VAL A 331 17.25 -10.61 3.73
N TRP A 332 17.96 -9.52 3.42
CA TRP A 332 18.16 -9.10 2.04
C TRP A 332 18.90 -10.14 1.19
N LEU A 333 19.99 -10.73 1.70
CA LEU A 333 20.76 -11.74 0.98
C LEU A 333 19.92 -12.95 0.59
N LEU A 334 18.97 -13.34 1.45
CA LEU A 334 18.07 -14.48 1.24
C LEU A 334 16.76 -14.12 0.52
N HIS A 335 16.56 -12.85 0.16
CA HIS A 335 15.30 -12.34 -0.39
C HIS A 335 14.11 -12.60 0.53
N GLY A 336 14.31 -12.48 1.85
CA GLY A 336 13.24 -12.63 2.82
C GLY A 336 12.27 -11.44 2.82
N ASP A 337 11.00 -11.73 3.07
CA ASP A 337 9.91 -10.77 3.16
C ASP A 337 9.03 -11.00 4.41
N ASP A 338 8.05 -10.13 4.64
CA ASP A 338 7.07 -10.26 5.71
C ASP A 338 7.65 -10.35 7.15
N MET A 339 8.79 -9.70 7.41
CA MET A 339 9.43 -9.65 8.73
C MET A 339 8.85 -8.50 9.59
N HIS A 340 7.54 -8.52 9.80
CA HIS A 340 6.83 -7.52 10.59
C HIS A 340 7.09 -7.67 12.10
N HIS A 341 6.61 -6.69 12.89
CA HIS A 341 6.88 -6.58 14.32
C HIS A 341 6.63 -7.85 15.16
N GLU A 342 5.62 -8.66 14.82
CA GLU A 342 5.33 -9.93 15.53
C GLU A 342 6.41 -11.01 15.34
N ASN A 343 7.21 -10.91 14.28
CA ASN A 343 8.23 -11.91 13.93
C ASN A 343 9.59 -11.62 14.58
N ILE A 344 9.73 -10.48 15.28
CA ILE A 344 10.96 -10.04 15.94
C ILE A 344 10.73 -9.86 17.43
N ILE A 345 11.55 -10.51 18.25
CA ILE A 345 11.58 -10.32 19.70
C ILE A 345 12.88 -9.62 20.12
N ALA A 346 12.75 -8.56 20.91
CA ALA A 346 13.90 -7.94 21.57
C ALA A 346 14.30 -8.76 22.79
N SER A 347 15.36 -9.57 22.68
CA SER A 347 15.89 -10.41 23.77
C SER A 347 17.21 -9.83 24.30
N GLY A 348 17.10 -8.81 25.14
CA GLY A 348 18.25 -8.02 25.60
C GLY A 348 18.92 -7.31 24.41
N GLU A 349 20.20 -7.58 24.18
CA GLU A 349 20.96 -7.01 23.05
C GLU A 349 20.80 -7.77 21.72
N TYR A 350 19.89 -8.73 21.62
CA TYR A 350 19.69 -9.59 20.44
C TYR A 350 18.31 -9.40 19.80
N PRO A 351 18.23 -8.95 18.53
CA PRO A 351 16.99 -8.99 17.75
C PRO A 351 16.76 -10.42 17.24
N MET A 352 15.88 -11.15 17.91
CA MET A 352 15.61 -12.56 17.63
C MET A 352 14.47 -12.69 16.62
N VAL A 353 14.70 -13.41 15.52
CA VAL A 353 13.64 -13.84 14.61
C VAL A 353 12.94 -15.04 15.24
N VAL A 354 11.60 -15.03 15.30
CA VAL A 354 10.80 -16.15 15.85
C VAL A 354 9.93 -16.83 14.81
N ASP A 355 9.81 -16.26 13.60
CA ASP A 355 9.26 -16.95 12.44
C ASP A 355 10.18 -16.82 11.24
N PHE A 356 10.57 -17.97 10.69
CA PHE A 356 11.53 -18.08 9.59
C PHE A 356 10.88 -18.50 8.28
N GLU A 357 9.56 -18.72 8.25
CA GLU A 357 8.91 -19.28 7.07
C GLU A 357 9.08 -18.43 5.79
N THR A 358 9.23 -17.11 5.94
CA THR A 358 9.52 -16.15 4.86
C THR A 358 10.93 -15.55 4.92
N ILE A 359 11.86 -16.13 5.68
CA ILE A 359 13.27 -15.66 5.73
C ILE A 359 13.97 -15.77 4.37
N ALA A 360 13.46 -16.66 3.52
CA ALA A 360 13.69 -16.67 2.10
C ALA A 360 12.34 -16.99 1.43
N THR A 361 11.98 -16.26 0.38
CA THR A 361 10.68 -16.41 -0.28
C THR A 361 10.83 -16.37 -1.79
N ASN A 362 9.78 -16.77 -2.51
CA ASN A 362 9.68 -16.60 -3.95
C ASN A 362 8.46 -15.74 -4.32
N HIS A 363 8.36 -15.33 -5.57
CA HIS A 363 7.23 -14.52 -6.04
C HIS A 363 6.60 -15.11 -7.29
N VAL A 364 5.27 -15.11 -7.30
CA VAL A 364 4.49 -15.47 -8.48
C VAL A 364 4.36 -14.28 -9.43
N THR A 365 4.19 -14.57 -10.71
CA THR A 365 4.04 -13.52 -11.71
C THR A 365 2.63 -12.93 -11.70
N MET A 366 2.56 -11.61 -11.67
CA MET A 366 1.32 -10.85 -11.72
C MET A 366 1.23 -10.06 -13.02
N ASP A 367 0.04 -10.02 -13.62
CA ASP A 367 -0.25 -9.11 -14.72
C ASP A 367 -0.69 -7.77 -14.13
N MET A 368 0.04 -6.69 -14.37
CA MET A 368 -0.32 -5.37 -13.81
C MET A 368 -1.00 -4.54 -14.89
N PRO A 369 -2.33 -4.67 -15.12
CA PRO A 369 -3.03 -4.05 -16.26
C PRO A 369 -2.95 -2.52 -16.29
N ASP A 370 -2.61 -1.90 -15.16
CA ASP A 370 -2.58 -0.45 -14.98
C ASP A 370 -1.15 0.14 -14.94
N GLY A 371 -0.11 -0.70 -15.03
CA GLY A 371 1.30 -0.31 -15.03
C GLY A 371 1.95 -0.40 -16.42
N THR A 372 3.01 0.36 -16.64
CA THR A 372 3.91 0.13 -17.80
C THR A 372 4.89 -0.98 -17.47
N ASP A 373 5.47 -1.64 -18.49
CA ASP A 373 6.52 -2.64 -18.25
C ASP A 373 7.67 -2.05 -17.43
N ALA A 374 8.02 -0.77 -17.66
CA ALA A 374 9.06 -0.08 -16.90
C ALA A 374 8.67 0.16 -15.42
N ASP A 375 7.40 0.47 -15.13
CA ASP A 375 6.90 0.60 -13.75
C ASP A 375 6.80 -0.73 -13.03
N ILE A 376 6.45 -1.79 -13.76
CA ILE A 376 6.51 -3.16 -13.25
C ILE A 376 7.95 -3.48 -12.85
N ARG A 377 8.93 -3.14 -13.69
CA ARG A 377 10.35 -3.34 -13.37
C ARG A 377 10.79 -2.58 -12.11
N VAL A 378 10.37 -1.33 -11.93
CA VAL A 378 10.60 -0.58 -10.68
C VAL A 378 9.99 -1.31 -9.48
N SER A 379 8.76 -1.80 -9.63
CA SER A 379 8.06 -2.52 -8.57
C SER A 379 8.75 -3.84 -8.22
N THR A 380 9.27 -4.56 -9.22
CA THR A 380 10.10 -5.77 -9.02
C THR A 380 11.39 -5.45 -8.28
N ILE A 381 12.11 -4.39 -8.67
CA ILE A 381 13.34 -3.96 -7.96
C ILE A 381 13.04 -3.68 -6.49
N LEU A 382 11.92 -3.02 -6.19
CA LEU A 382 11.53 -2.71 -4.82
C LEU A 382 11.07 -3.92 -4.02
N ARG A 383 10.32 -4.82 -4.66
CA ARG A 383 9.89 -6.08 -4.07
C ARG A 383 11.08 -6.98 -3.71
N ASP A 384 12.15 -6.94 -4.51
CA ASP A 384 13.39 -7.71 -4.29
C ASP A 384 14.40 -6.94 -3.41
N SER A 385 13.96 -5.94 -2.64
CA SER A 385 14.81 -5.07 -1.83
C SER A 385 14.33 -4.98 -0.38
N LEU A 386 15.11 -4.33 0.49
CA LEU A 386 14.71 -4.08 1.88
C LEU A 386 13.43 -3.25 2.04
N ALA A 387 12.96 -2.58 0.97
CA ALA A 387 11.72 -1.81 1.01
C ALA A 387 10.47 -2.68 1.25
N SER A 388 10.49 -3.96 0.87
CA SER A 388 9.38 -4.92 1.06
C SER A 388 9.56 -5.82 2.29
N SER A 389 10.70 -5.73 2.98
CA SER A 389 11.06 -6.66 4.07
C SER A 389 10.19 -6.57 5.33
N CYS A 390 9.48 -5.46 5.53
CA CYS A 390 8.83 -5.09 6.80
C CYS A 390 9.79 -4.89 8.00
N LEU A 391 11.11 -4.88 7.82
CA LEU A 391 12.07 -4.50 8.87
C LEU A 391 12.37 -3.00 8.91
N LEU A 392 12.08 -2.27 7.84
CA LEU A 392 12.26 -0.82 7.77
C LEU A 392 10.91 -0.11 7.94
N PRO A 393 10.90 1.09 8.54
CA PRO A 393 9.66 1.83 8.73
C PRO A 393 9.07 2.24 7.37
N ALA A 394 7.84 1.82 7.11
CA ALA A 394 7.06 2.10 5.91
C ALA A 394 5.57 2.07 6.25
N LYS A 395 4.76 2.94 5.64
CA LYS A 395 3.32 2.98 5.90
C LYS A 395 2.60 2.02 4.94
N THR A 396 1.82 1.11 5.51
CA THR A 396 0.97 0.20 4.74
C THR A 396 -0.46 0.73 4.78
N ALA A 397 -1.05 1.01 3.62
CA ALA A 397 -2.43 1.46 3.51
C ALA A 397 -3.40 0.35 3.95
N MET A 398 -4.28 0.67 4.90
CA MET A 398 -5.24 -0.26 5.49
C MET A 398 -6.64 -0.11 4.88
N SER A 399 -6.98 1.10 4.42
CA SER A 399 -8.29 1.45 3.88
C SER A 399 -8.19 2.34 2.65
N ALA A 400 -9.28 2.38 1.88
CA ALA A 400 -9.37 3.17 0.65
C ALA A 400 -9.32 4.70 0.89
N ASP A 401 -9.54 5.16 2.13
CA ASP A 401 -9.46 6.57 2.53
C ASP A 401 -8.02 7.05 2.81
N GLY A 402 -7.01 6.18 2.64
CA GLY A 402 -5.60 6.52 2.82
C GLY A 402 -5.08 6.35 4.24
N THR A 403 -5.90 5.85 5.18
CA THR A 403 -5.40 5.52 6.51
C THR A 403 -4.39 4.38 6.41
N SER A 404 -3.26 4.55 7.10
CA SER A 404 -2.12 3.62 7.04
C SER A 404 -1.48 3.44 8.40
N VAL A 405 -0.84 2.30 8.60
CA VAL A 405 -0.08 1.96 9.80
C VAL A 405 1.30 1.46 9.40
N ASP A 406 2.27 1.58 10.29
CA ASP A 406 3.60 1.03 10.10
C ASP A 406 3.66 -0.31 10.83
N ILE A 407 3.72 -1.42 10.07
CA ILE A 407 3.77 -2.77 10.64
C ILE A 407 5.20 -3.25 10.93
N SER A 408 6.20 -2.39 10.71
CA SER A 408 7.60 -2.79 10.84
C SER A 408 8.00 -3.08 12.28
N ALA A 409 9.03 -3.93 12.43
CA ALA A 409 9.68 -4.17 13.72
C ALA A 409 10.52 -2.97 14.21
N PHE A 410 10.66 -1.92 13.40
CA PHE A 410 11.44 -0.72 13.73
C PHE A 410 10.62 0.28 14.56
N GLU A 411 9.40 0.60 14.13
CA GLU A 411 8.55 1.58 14.82
C GLU A 411 7.91 0.93 16.04
N THR A 412 8.22 1.36 17.27
CA THR A 412 7.83 0.67 18.51
C THR A 412 6.64 1.29 19.25
N GLY A 413 6.12 2.42 18.77
CA GLY A 413 4.94 3.06 19.36
C GLY A 413 3.65 2.30 19.12
N GLU A 414 2.68 2.41 20.05
CA GLU A 414 1.32 1.93 19.84
C GLU A 414 0.70 2.58 18.61
N GLN A 415 -0.02 1.79 17.82
CA GLN A 415 -0.71 2.27 16.64
C GLN A 415 -2.16 1.82 16.63
N THR A 416 -3.03 2.76 16.29
CA THR A 416 -4.46 2.52 16.17
C THR A 416 -4.82 2.37 14.70
N MET A 417 -5.34 1.21 14.34
CA MET A 417 -5.99 0.99 13.05
C MET A 417 -7.40 1.58 13.09
N PRO A 418 -7.86 2.23 12.00
CA PRO A 418 -9.27 2.61 11.88
C PRO A 418 -10.15 1.37 11.95
N GLY A 419 -11.39 1.52 12.44
CA GLY A 419 -12.34 0.42 12.62
C GLY A 419 -12.85 -0.17 11.31
N ILE A 420 -12.00 -0.89 10.60
CA ILE A 420 -12.33 -1.58 9.35
C ILE A 420 -13.05 -2.91 9.65
N VAL A 421 -12.68 -3.56 10.76
CA VAL A 421 -13.22 -4.85 11.18
C VAL A 421 -14.33 -4.63 12.22
N ALA A 422 -15.44 -5.36 12.06
CA ALA A 422 -16.53 -5.33 13.03
C ALA A 422 -16.16 -6.21 14.24
N SER A 423 -16.17 -5.62 15.44
CA SER A 423 -15.87 -6.31 16.70
C SER A 423 -17.13 -6.45 17.55
N PRO A 424 -17.28 -7.54 18.32
CA PRO A 424 -18.42 -7.71 19.21
C PRO A 424 -18.33 -6.76 20.42
N VAL A 425 -19.46 -6.16 20.80
CA VAL A 425 -19.60 -5.22 21.93
C VAL A 425 -20.73 -5.70 22.84
N GLY A 426 -20.57 -5.52 24.15
CA GLY A 426 -21.63 -5.81 25.13
C GLY A 426 -21.97 -7.29 25.26
N LEU A 427 -21.00 -8.19 25.05
CA LEU A 427 -21.18 -9.64 25.15
C LEU A 427 -21.66 -10.13 26.54
N ASP A 428 -21.61 -9.30 27.57
CA ASP A 428 -22.19 -9.60 28.89
C ASP A 428 -23.66 -9.15 29.05
N SER A 429 -24.30 -8.71 27.96
CA SER A 429 -25.67 -8.16 27.91
C SER A 429 -26.49 -8.72 26.73
N ALA A 430 -27.83 -8.70 26.85
CA ALA A 430 -28.74 -8.96 25.72
C ALA A 430 -28.75 -7.85 24.66
N ASP A 431 -28.02 -6.76 24.90
CA ASP A 431 -27.72 -5.71 23.92
C ASP A 431 -26.48 -6.06 23.07
N ALA A 432 -25.91 -7.25 23.17
CA ALA A 432 -24.74 -7.65 22.39
C ALA A 432 -24.96 -7.43 20.89
N HIS A 433 -23.98 -6.81 20.24
CA HIS A 433 -24.02 -6.49 18.81
C HIS A 433 -22.60 -6.30 18.28
N TYR A 434 -22.46 -6.05 16.98
CA TYR A 434 -21.18 -5.78 16.34
C TYR A 434 -21.07 -4.30 15.98
N GLU A 435 -19.93 -3.69 16.30
CA GLU A 435 -19.61 -2.31 15.94
C GLU A 435 -18.23 -2.25 15.29
N ARG A 436 -18.02 -1.24 14.44
CA ARG A 436 -16.73 -0.96 13.82
C ARG A 436 -15.91 -0.09 14.75
N ASN A 437 -15.00 -0.71 15.49
CA ASN A 437 -14.16 -0.03 16.47
C ASN A 437 -12.71 0.01 15.99
N ALA A 438 -12.05 1.12 16.25
CA ALA A 438 -10.62 1.24 16.02
C ALA A 438 -9.87 0.23 16.90
N VAL A 439 -8.86 -0.44 16.33
CA VAL A 439 -8.09 -1.49 17.03
C VAL A 439 -6.70 -0.94 17.28
N THR A 440 -6.28 -0.92 18.55
CA THR A 440 -4.91 -0.56 18.91
C THR A 440 -4.13 -1.84 19.13
N PHE A 441 -2.98 -1.96 18.47
CA PHE A 441 -2.06 -3.08 18.66
C PHE A 441 -0.77 -2.60 19.31
N SER A 442 -0.23 -3.44 20.20
CA SER A 442 1.02 -3.20 20.92
C SER A 442 2.19 -3.81 20.16
N LYS A 443 3.36 -3.18 20.30
CA LYS A 443 4.63 -3.63 19.76
C LYS A 443 5.67 -3.93 20.84
N ASP A 444 5.21 -4.20 22.07
CA ASP A 444 6.08 -4.40 23.23
C ASP A 444 7.10 -5.53 23.01
N GLY A 445 6.73 -6.58 22.27
CA GLY A 445 7.60 -7.73 22.00
C GLY A 445 8.85 -7.40 21.17
N CYS A 446 8.79 -6.43 20.26
CA CYS A 446 9.94 -6.01 19.45
C CYS A 446 10.63 -4.73 19.99
N ALA A 447 10.01 -4.08 20.99
CA ALA A 447 10.52 -2.85 21.57
C ALA A 447 11.76 -3.09 22.45
N VAL A 448 12.83 -2.36 22.15
CA VAL A 448 14.03 -2.33 22.99
C VAL A 448 13.78 -1.45 24.21
N THR A 449 14.05 -1.99 25.39
CA THR A 449 13.91 -1.27 26.66
C THR A 449 15.27 -1.12 27.35
N LEU A 450 15.44 0.00 28.06
CA LEU A 450 16.57 0.29 28.96
C LEU A 450 16.00 1.01 30.19
N ASP A 451 16.29 0.52 31.40
CA ASP A 451 15.73 1.04 32.66
C ASP A 451 14.18 1.19 32.60
N ASP A 452 13.49 0.18 32.08
CA ASP A 452 12.03 0.12 31.85
C ASP A 452 11.47 1.19 30.86
N ALA A 453 12.34 1.94 30.17
CA ALA A 453 11.94 2.91 29.15
C ALA A 453 12.18 2.37 27.74
N VAL A 454 11.20 2.57 26.84
CA VAL A 454 11.35 2.26 25.41
C VAL A 454 12.39 3.19 24.78
N VAL A 455 13.35 2.59 24.07
CA VAL A 455 14.40 3.32 23.37
C VAL A 455 13.90 3.77 22.00
N ASP A 456 14.15 5.05 21.66
CA ASP A 456 13.93 5.55 20.31
C ASP A 456 14.98 4.98 19.33
N PRO A 457 14.58 4.13 18.36
CA PRO A 457 15.49 3.52 17.39
C PRO A 457 16.13 4.54 16.43
N TYR A 458 15.52 5.72 16.22
CA TYR A 458 16.07 6.77 15.35
C TYR A 458 17.35 7.41 15.94
N HIS A 459 17.70 7.17 17.20
CA HIS A 459 19.02 7.54 17.72
C HIS A 459 20.17 6.66 17.20
N TYR A 460 19.87 5.47 16.65
CA TYR A 460 20.86 4.45 16.31
C TYR A 460 20.98 4.15 14.80
N LYS A 461 20.52 5.08 13.94
CA LYS A 461 20.54 4.94 12.47
C LYS A 461 21.91 4.56 11.90
N ARG A 462 22.99 5.10 12.50
CA ARG A 462 24.38 4.82 12.08
C ARG A 462 24.79 3.39 12.39
N GLN A 463 24.42 2.87 13.56
CA GLN A 463 24.67 1.50 13.99
C GLN A 463 23.95 0.51 13.07
N ILE A 464 22.70 0.83 12.69
CA ILE A 464 21.91 0.01 11.76
C ILE A 464 22.59 -0.05 10.38
N LEU A 465 22.94 1.11 9.80
CA LEU A 465 23.64 1.14 8.51
C LEU A 465 25.01 0.44 8.58
N GLN A 466 25.73 0.58 9.71
CA GLN A 466 27.00 -0.11 9.92
C GLN A 466 26.81 -1.64 10.02
N GLY A 467 25.78 -2.10 10.72
CA GLY A 467 25.43 -3.51 10.81
C GLY A 467 25.14 -4.13 9.44
N PHE A 468 24.39 -3.42 8.60
CA PHE A 468 24.14 -3.84 7.22
C PHE A 468 25.45 -3.98 6.43
N ARG A 469 26.33 -2.98 6.52
CA ARG A 469 27.65 -3.00 5.87
C ARG A 469 28.54 -4.13 6.40
N ASN A 470 28.45 -4.48 7.68
CA ASN A 470 29.17 -5.61 8.26
C ASN A 470 28.71 -6.93 7.63
N THR A 471 27.40 -7.10 7.37
CA THR A 471 26.88 -8.29 6.67
C THR A 471 27.36 -8.34 5.22
N VAL A 472 27.35 -7.22 4.49
CA VAL A 472 27.89 -7.15 3.12
C VAL A 472 29.36 -7.55 3.09
N ALA A 473 30.17 -7.00 3.99
CA ALA A 473 31.59 -7.35 4.12
C ALA A 473 31.78 -8.83 4.47
N ALA A 474 30.91 -9.41 5.30
CA ALA A 474 30.96 -10.82 5.67
C ALA A 474 30.60 -11.74 4.50
N ALA A 475 29.54 -11.40 3.74
CA ALA A 475 29.13 -12.15 2.56
C ALA A 475 30.22 -12.23 1.47
N MET A 476 31.05 -11.19 1.32
CA MET A 476 32.20 -11.20 0.41
C MET A 476 33.30 -12.19 0.79
N THR A 477 33.33 -12.65 2.05
CA THR A 477 34.33 -13.62 2.52
C THR A 477 33.89 -15.08 2.39
N ILE A 478 32.62 -15.31 2.04
CA ILE A 478 32.06 -16.65 1.87
C ILE A 478 32.36 -17.10 0.44
N ASP A 479 33.08 -18.21 0.31
CA ASP A 479 33.46 -18.75 -1.00
C ASP A 479 32.24 -19.24 -1.80
N ALA A 480 32.32 -19.19 -3.13
CA ALA A 480 31.22 -19.60 -4.02
C ALA A 480 30.77 -21.04 -3.79
N ASP A 481 31.70 -21.98 -3.55
CA ASP A 481 31.37 -23.38 -3.24
C ASP A 481 30.62 -23.52 -1.90
N GLU A 482 30.88 -22.63 -0.94
CA GLU A 482 30.20 -22.62 0.36
C GLU A 482 28.77 -22.09 0.23
N TRP A 483 28.55 -21.07 -0.62
CA TRP A 483 27.22 -20.63 -1.03
C TRP A 483 26.46 -21.73 -1.77
N ASP A 484 27.11 -22.39 -2.73
CA ASP A 484 26.50 -23.44 -3.53
C ASP A 484 26.07 -24.63 -2.65
N ALA A 485 26.94 -25.07 -1.73
CA ALA A 485 26.63 -26.14 -0.79
C ALA A 485 25.45 -25.78 0.13
N MET A 486 25.37 -24.54 0.60
CA MET A 486 24.28 -24.08 1.47
C MET A 486 22.94 -24.01 0.73
N LEU A 487 22.95 -23.62 -0.55
CA LEU A 487 21.75 -23.44 -1.38
C LEU A 487 21.35 -24.68 -2.18
N SER A 488 22.07 -25.80 -2.02
CA SER A 488 21.79 -27.05 -2.75
C SER A 488 20.78 -27.96 -2.04
N GLY A 489 20.25 -27.58 -0.88
CA GLY A 489 19.36 -28.42 -0.08
C GLY A 489 18.09 -28.83 -0.85
N GLU A 490 18.04 -30.08 -1.32
CA GLU A 490 16.90 -30.65 -2.07
C GLU A 490 15.62 -30.75 -1.23
N ASP A 491 15.76 -30.81 0.10
CA ASP A 491 14.64 -30.94 1.04
C ASP A 491 14.16 -29.59 1.61
N THR A 492 14.78 -28.47 1.25
CA THR A 492 14.41 -27.15 1.80
C THR A 492 13.24 -26.53 1.05
N THR A 493 12.12 -26.36 1.77
CA THR A 493 10.94 -25.64 1.27
C THR A 493 10.88 -24.23 1.83
N VAL A 494 10.30 -23.32 1.05
CA VAL A 494 10.07 -21.91 1.42
C VAL A 494 8.59 -21.56 1.31
N ARG A 495 8.11 -20.68 2.19
CA ARG A 495 6.77 -20.08 2.07
C ARG A 495 6.74 -19.15 0.86
N VAL A 496 5.64 -19.16 0.11
CA VAL A 496 5.39 -18.19 -0.97
C VAL A 496 4.11 -17.43 -0.66
N LEU A 497 4.23 -16.18 -0.24
CA LEU A 497 3.08 -15.31 0.03
C LEU A 497 2.53 -14.74 -1.28
N VAL A 498 1.56 -15.44 -1.86
CA VAL A 498 0.86 -14.95 -3.06
C VAL A 498 -0.13 -13.82 -2.76
N ARG A 499 -0.57 -13.71 -1.49
CA ARG A 499 -1.47 -12.68 -0.97
C ARG A 499 -1.30 -12.57 0.54
N ASN A 500 -1.40 -11.35 1.07
CA ASN A 500 -1.31 -11.09 2.51
C ASN A 500 -2.44 -11.81 3.28
N THR A 501 -2.12 -12.40 4.43
CA THR A 501 -3.06 -13.14 5.26
C THR A 501 -4.26 -12.32 5.72
N SER A 502 -4.07 -11.03 6.01
CA SER A 502 -5.17 -10.13 6.39
C SER A 502 -6.26 -10.00 5.30
N ALA A 503 -5.94 -10.26 4.03
CA ALA A 503 -6.95 -10.33 2.98
C ALA A 503 -7.83 -11.58 3.16
N TYR A 504 -7.24 -12.74 3.42
CA TYR A 504 -7.96 -13.99 3.67
C TYR A 504 -8.78 -13.92 4.96
N ALA A 505 -8.23 -13.34 6.03
CA ALA A 505 -8.98 -13.13 7.27
C ALA A 505 -10.24 -12.26 7.05
N ARG A 506 -10.18 -11.27 6.16
CA ARG A 506 -11.39 -10.50 5.76
C ARG A 506 -12.38 -11.34 4.95
N PHE A 507 -11.91 -12.21 4.05
CA PHE A 507 -12.81 -13.14 3.36
C PHE A 507 -13.49 -14.08 4.35
N ALA A 508 -12.74 -14.65 5.32
CA ALA A 508 -13.27 -15.46 6.40
C ALA A 508 -14.36 -14.72 7.19
N ASP A 509 -14.10 -13.46 7.56
CA ASP A 509 -15.06 -12.60 8.26
C ASP A 509 -16.39 -12.40 7.49
N PHE A 510 -16.33 -12.34 6.16
CA PHE A 510 -17.51 -12.20 5.29
C PHE A 510 -18.24 -13.52 5.07
N ILE A 511 -17.54 -14.64 4.82
CA ILE A 511 -18.19 -15.93 4.59
C ILE A 511 -18.83 -16.49 5.88
N HIS A 512 -18.36 -16.05 7.05
CA HIS A 512 -18.96 -16.35 8.36
C HIS A 512 -20.11 -15.40 8.75
N HIS A 513 -20.55 -14.51 7.84
CA HIS A 513 -21.70 -13.64 8.13
C HIS A 513 -23.01 -14.45 8.16
N PRO A 514 -23.96 -14.16 9.08
CA PRO A 514 -25.18 -14.97 9.23
C PRO A 514 -26.05 -15.05 7.96
N SER A 515 -25.98 -14.06 7.07
CA SER A 515 -26.67 -14.14 5.78
C SER A 515 -26.04 -15.17 4.84
N ALA A 516 -24.71 -15.25 4.79
CA ALA A 516 -23.99 -16.20 3.94
C ALA A 516 -24.09 -17.63 4.47
N LEU A 517 -24.19 -17.80 5.79
CA LEU A 517 -24.25 -19.12 6.42
C LEU A 517 -25.57 -19.89 6.19
N LYS A 518 -26.53 -19.31 5.46
CA LYS A 518 -27.81 -19.95 5.11
C LYS A 518 -27.72 -20.80 3.84
N ASP A 519 -26.89 -20.38 2.90
CA ASP A 519 -26.81 -20.96 1.56
C ASP A 519 -25.37 -20.92 1.07
N MET A 520 -24.86 -22.07 0.60
CA MET A 520 -23.48 -22.19 0.14
C MET A 520 -23.18 -21.26 -1.03
N LEU A 521 -24.17 -21.00 -1.90
CA LEU A 521 -24.00 -20.08 -3.02
C LEU A 521 -23.61 -18.68 -2.58
N ASP A 522 -24.09 -18.22 -1.41
CA ASP A 522 -23.74 -16.89 -0.92
C ASP A 522 -22.28 -16.83 -0.42
N VAL A 523 -21.74 -17.95 0.09
CA VAL A 523 -20.30 -18.10 0.40
C VAL A 523 -19.47 -18.11 -0.88
N GLU A 524 -19.87 -18.90 -1.88
CA GLU A 524 -19.17 -18.99 -3.16
C GLU A 524 -19.15 -17.64 -3.88
N ALA A 525 -20.27 -16.90 -3.87
CA ALA A 525 -20.36 -15.54 -4.39
C ALA A 525 -19.34 -14.56 -3.77
N ILE A 526 -19.04 -14.73 -2.49
CA ILE A 526 -18.02 -13.93 -1.81
C ILE A 526 -16.62 -14.37 -2.26
N LEU A 527 -16.34 -15.67 -2.30
CA LEU A 527 -15.03 -16.22 -2.66
C LEU A 527 -14.68 -16.05 -4.15
N GLU A 528 -15.67 -15.96 -5.05
CA GLU A 528 -15.46 -15.62 -6.47
C GLU A 528 -14.67 -14.31 -6.63
N ASN A 529 -14.78 -13.37 -5.67
CA ASN A 529 -14.04 -12.11 -5.71
C ASN A 529 -12.51 -12.29 -5.57
N LEU A 530 -12.02 -13.45 -5.08
CA LEU A 530 -10.58 -13.76 -5.06
C LEU A 530 -9.97 -13.71 -6.47
N TYR A 531 -10.77 -14.03 -7.50
CA TYR A 531 -10.34 -14.11 -8.91
C TYR A 531 -9.84 -12.77 -9.46
N VAL A 532 -10.31 -11.63 -8.94
CA VAL A 532 -9.91 -10.29 -9.40
C VAL A 532 -8.43 -10.03 -9.18
N TYR A 533 -7.79 -10.74 -8.24
CA TYR A 533 -6.37 -10.58 -8.00
C TYR A 533 -5.57 -10.98 -9.24
N PRO A 534 -4.61 -10.15 -9.69
CA PRO A 534 -4.15 -10.25 -11.06
C PRO A 534 -2.97 -11.22 -11.21
N PHE A 535 -3.13 -12.42 -10.65
CA PHE A 535 -2.24 -13.53 -10.96
C PHE A 535 -2.29 -13.83 -12.45
N ARG A 536 -1.12 -14.00 -13.07
CA ARG A 536 -1.03 -14.47 -14.45
C ARG A 536 -1.57 -15.90 -14.56
N ASP A 537 -1.26 -16.75 -13.59
CA ASP A 537 -1.78 -18.12 -13.49
C ASP A 537 -2.97 -18.19 -12.52
N LYS A 538 -4.17 -18.39 -13.07
CA LYS A 538 -5.42 -18.45 -12.30
C LYS A 538 -5.64 -19.79 -11.57
N ARG A 539 -4.76 -20.78 -11.73
CA ARG A 539 -4.78 -21.99 -10.88
C ARG A 539 -4.53 -21.66 -9.41
N ILE A 540 -3.81 -20.56 -9.13
CA ILE A 540 -3.61 -20.04 -7.76
C ILE A 540 -4.97 -19.73 -7.13
N PHE A 541 -5.83 -18.96 -7.83
CA PHE A 541 -7.20 -18.67 -7.37
C PHE A 541 -7.98 -19.93 -7.04
N ALA A 542 -7.92 -20.95 -7.90
CA ALA A 542 -8.66 -22.19 -7.69
C ALA A 542 -8.22 -22.91 -6.40
N SER A 543 -6.92 -22.86 -6.06
CA SER A 543 -6.43 -23.39 -4.79
C SER A 543 -6.80 -22.50 -3.60
N GLU A 544 -6.67 -21.17 -3.72
CA GLU A 544 -7.15 -20.22 -2.68
C GLU A 544 -8.62 -20.48 -2.32
N TYR A 545 -9.46 -20.64 -3.34
CA TYR A 545 -10.89 -20.92 -3.22
C TYR A 545 -11.15 -22.21 -2.43
N ARG A 546 -10.47 -23.32 -2.79
CA ARG A 546 -10.65 -24.62 -2.13
C ARG A 546 -10.17 -24.62 -0.68
N GLN A 547 -9.05 -23.96 -0.40
CA GLN A 547 -8.51 -23.86 0.96
C GLN A 547 -9.43 -23.02 1.87
N MET A 548 -9.92 -21.87 1.38
CA MET A 548 -10.91 -21.07 2.12
C MET A 548 -12.22 -21.84 2.37
N LEU A 549 -12.67 -22.66 1.41
CA LEU A 549 -13.83 -23.54 1.58
C LEU A 549 -13.60 -24.68 2.59
N ALA A 550 -12.35 -25.06 2.84
CA ALA A 550 -11.98 -26.02 3.87
C ALA A 550 -11.89 -25.37 5.27
N GLY A 551 -11.97 -24.04 5.35
CA GLY A 551 -11.84 -23.26 6.59
C GLY A 551 -10.41 -22.85 6.93
N ASP A 552 -9.45 -23.05 6.01
CA ASP A 552 -8.05 -22.69 6.21
C ASP A 552 -7.71 -21.37 5.54
N ILE A 553 -6.72 -20.67 6.11
CA ILE A 553 -6.04 -19.59 5.39
C ILE A 553 -5.17 -20.23 4.30
N PRO A 554 -5.27 -19.80 3.02
CA PRO A 554 -4.48 -20.38 1.95
C PRO A 554 -2.98 -20.36 2.20
N MET A 555 -2.36 -21.48 1.83
CA MET A 555 -0.94 -21.74 2.01
C MET A 555 -0.30 -22.24 0.72
N PHE A 556 0.87 -21.66 0.41
CA PHE A 556 1.67 -22.06 -0.74
C PHE A 556 3.15 -22.14 -0.38
N THR A 557 3.84 -23.11 -0.97
CA THR A 557 5.27 -23.36 -0.77
C THR A 557 5.97 -23.60 -2.11
N ALA A 558 7.28 -23.44 -2.15
CA ALA A 558 8.13 -23.84 -3.26
C ALA A 558 9.39 -24.51 -2.73
N GLN A 559 10.03 -25.36 -3.53
CA GLN A 559 11.38 -25.84 -3.23
C GLN A 559 12.39 -24.70 -3.39
N LEU A 560 13.42 -24.66 -2.54
CA LEU A 560 14.48 -23.63 -2.57
C LEU A 560 15.12 -23.50 -3.96
N THR A 561 15.27 -24.63 -4.65
CA THR A 561 15.83 -24.74 -6.01
C THR A 561 14.77 -24.89 -7.10
N GLY A 562 13.49 -24.86 -6.75
CA GLY A 562 12.37 -25.13 -7.66
C GLY A 562 11.69 -23.88 -8.20
N HIS A 563 10.88 -24.09 -9.22
CA HIS A 563 10.08 -23.05 -9.91
C HIS A 563 8.56 -23.27 -9.72
N ASP A 564 8.19 -24.39 -9.13
CA ASP A 564 6.81 -24.84 -8.99
C ASP A 564 6.26 -24.39 -7.64
N LEU A 565 4.95 -24.10 -7.63
CA LEU A 565 4.21 -23.76 -6.42
C LEU A 565 3.38 -24.96 -5.99
N HIS A 566 3.48 -25.32 -4.72
CA HIS A 566 2.74 -26.42 -4.10
C HIS A 566 1.80 -25.90 -3.03
N ALA A 567 0.61 -26.49 -2.95
CA ALA A 567 -0.39 -26.18 -1.93
C ALA A 567 -0.81 -27.45 -1.17
N PRO A 568 -1.26 -27.32 0.10
CA PRO A 568 -1.70 -28.45 0.90
C PRO A 568 -2.90 -29.21 0.34
N ASP A 569 -3.73 -28.57 -0.50
CA ASP A 569 -4.84 -29.20 -1.21
C ASP A 569 -4.40 -30.19 -2.31
N GLY A 570 -3.08 -30.44 -2.43
CA GLY A 570 -2.46 -31.30 -3.44
C GLY A 570 -2.21 -30.60 -4.78
N THR A 571 -2.53 -29.32 -4.91
CA THR A 571 -2.27 -28.56 -6.14
C THR A 571 -0.77 -28.34 -6.33
N THR A 572 -0.29 -28.63 -7.54
CA THR A 572 1.02 -28.19 -8.03
C THR A 572 0.84 -27.33 -9.27
N ILE A 573 1.49 -26.17 -9.30
CA ILE A 573 1.43 -25.19 -10.38
C ILE A 573 2.83 -25.03 -10.94
N ASP A 574 3.09 -25.74 -12.04
CA ASP A 574 4.43 -25.83 -12.64
C ASP A 574 4.89 -24.49 -13.22
N GLY A 575 6.17 -24.14 -13.01
CA GLY A 575 6.86 -23.02 -13.65
C GLY A 575 6.29 -21.63 -13.36
N VAL A 576 5.56 -21.46 -12.25
CA VAL A 576 4.89 -20.19 -11.92
C VAL A 576 5.84 -19.15 -11.31
N CYS A 577 6.92 -19.62 -10.68
CA CYS A 577 8.02 -18.77 -10.24
C CYS A 577 9.07 -18.65 -11.36
N GLU A 578 9.35 -17.42 -11.80
CA GLU A 578 10.28 -17.18 -12.91
C GLU A 578 11.72 -17.65 -12.59
N ARG A 579 12.13 -17.49 -11.33
CA ARG A 579 13.42 -17.92 -10.79
C ARG A 579 13.20 -18.68 -9.49
N SER A 580 14.09 -19.59 -9.15
CA SER A 580 14.15 -20.19 -7.81
C SER A 580 14.77 -19.23 -6.79
N VAL A 581 14.57 -19.48 -5.50
CA VAL A 581 15.23 -18.70 -4.43
C VAL A 581 16.75 -18.80 -4.56
N ARG A 582 17.29 -20.01 -4.81
CA ARG A 582 18.72 -20.22 -5.07
C ARG A 582 19.25 -19.29 -6.16
N GLU A 583 18.57 -19.22 -7.30
CA GLU A 583 19.00 -18.36 -8.42
C GLU A 583 19.00 -16.88 -8.03
N ARG A 584 18.01 -16.42 -7.26
CA ARG A 584 17.93 -15.02 -6.78
C ARG A 584 19.07 -14.69 -5.81
N VAL A 585 19.36 -15.59 -4.87
CA VAL A 585 20.46 -15.42 -3.92
C VAL A 585 21.80 -15.37 -4.67
N LEU A 586 22.07 -16.34 -5.55
CA LEU A 586 23.33 -16.39 -6.31
C LEU A 586 23.52 -15.17 -7.22
N ASP A 587 22.44 -14.66 -7.82
CA ASP A 587 22.48 -13.43 -8.62
C ASP A 587 22.85 -12.20 -7.78
N THR A 588 22.33 -12.15 -6.54
CA THR A 588 22.64 -11.08 -5.59
C THR A 588 24.10 -11.14 -5.16
N ILE A 589 24.61 -12.34 -4.85
CA ILE A 589 26.02 -12.54 -4.52
C ILE A 589 26.93 -12.17 -5.72
N GLY A 590 26.52 -12.51 -6.94
CA GLY A 590 27.25 -12.18 -8.16
C GLY A 590 27.37 -10.67 -8.44
N HIS A 591 26.44 -9.86 -7.90
CA HIS A 591 26.37 -8.41 -8.08
C HIS A 591 26.31 -7.65 -6.75
N LEU A 592 26.97 -8.20 -5.71
CA LEU A 592 26.78 -7.80 -4.32
C LEU A 592 27.01 -6.30 -4.08
N ASP A 593 28.10 -5.73 -4.61
CA ASP A 593 28.44 -4.31 -4.43
C ASP A 593 27.38 -3.36 -4.99
N GLU A 594 26.94 -3.61 -6.23
CA GLU A 594 25.94 -2.79 -6.91
C GLU A 594 24.59 -2.86 -6.19
N GLN A 595 24.18 -4.08 -5.84
CA GLN A 595 22.91 -4.32 -5.16
C GLN A 595 22.91 -3.77 -3.71
N ALA A 596 24.04 -3.87 -2.99
CA ALA A 596 24.19 -3.33 -1.63
C ALA A 596 24.16 -1.79 -1.60
N ALA A 597 24.62 -1.12 -2.66
CA ALA A 597 24.52 0.33 -2.79
C ALA A 597 23.06 0.79 -2.85
N LEU A 598 22.20 0.08 -3.58
CA LEU A 598 20.75 0.33 -3.60
C LEU A 598 20.13 0.11 -2.21
N GLN A 599 20.47 -0.99 -1.53
CA GLN A 599 19.94 -1.25 -0.18
C GLN A 599 20.36 -0.18 0.83
N SER A 600 21.60 0.30 0.75
CA SER A 600 22.08 1.41 1.60
C SER A 600 21.25 2.68 1.41
N ARG A 601 20.86 2.99 0.17
CA ARG A 601 19.98 4.13 -0.15
C ARG A 601 18.58 3.94 0.43
N ILE A 602 18.03 2.72 0.34
CA ILE A 602 16.72 2.38 0.92
C ILE A 602 16.75 2.54 2.45
N ILE A 603 17.78 2.00 3.12
CA ILE A 603 17.96 2.13 4.57
C ILE A 603 18.05 3.61 4.96
N ARG A 604 18.90 4.39 4.30
CA ARG A 604 19.05 5.84 4.60
C ARG A 604 17.74 6.59 4.39
N ASN A 605 17.00 6.28 3.33
CA ASN A 605 15.70 6.90 3.05
C ASN A 605 14.67 6.57 4.15
N ALA A 606 14.50 5.29 4.48
CA ALA A 606 13.55 4.84 5.50
C ALA A 606 13.88 5.43 6.87
N LEU A 607 15.17 5.49 7.22
CA LEU A 607 15.64 6.03 8.50
C LEU A 607 15.74 7.56 8.52
N ARG A 608 15.39 8.28 7.44
CA ARG A 608 15.53 9.75 7.34
C ARG A 608 16.95 10.22 7.66
N MET A 609 17.93 9.54 7.07
CA MET A 609 19.33 9.91 7.21
C MET A 609 19.67 11.01 6.21
N GLU A 610 20.46 11.98 6.67
CA GLU A 610 21.13 12.89 5.76
C GLU A 610 22.22 12.13 5.01
N PRO A 611 22.26 12.20 3.67
CA PRO A 611 23.31 11.57 2.88
C PRO A 611 24.69 12.13 3.24
N GLY A 612 25.74 11.29 3.18
CA GLY A 612 27.11 11.73 3.40
C GLY A 612 27.64 12.58 2.25
N MET A 613 28.66 13.42 2.49
CA MET A 613 29.33 14.20 1.43
C MET A 613 30.03 13.31 0.38
N GLU A 614 30.32 12.05 0.71
CA GLU A 614 30.97 11.08 -0.19
C GLU A 614 29.97 10.30 -1.05
N ASP A 615 28.66 10.40 -0.79
CA ASP A 615 27.63 9.70 -1.54
C ASP A 615 27.21 10.55 -2.76
N ALA A 616 27.75 10.24 -3.95
CA ALA A 616 27.38 10.93 -5.18
C ALA A 616 25.88 10.70 -5.50
N HIS A 617 25.07 11.73 -5.31
CA HIS A 617 23.64 11.65 -5.63
C HIS A 617 23.36 11.68 -7.12
N PRO A 618 22.37 10.90 -7.61
CA PRO A 618 22.02 10.83 -9.03
C PRO A 618 21.68 12.18 -9.65
N THR A 619 20.91 13.03 -8.94
CA THR A 619 20.38 14.29 -9.50
C THR A 619 20.63 15.53 -8.65
N ALA A 620 21.21 15.39 -7.44
CA ALA A 620 21.41 16.50 -6.50
C ALA A 620 22.85 17.00 -6.38
N SER A 621 23.82 16.27 -6.94
CA SER A 621 25.25 16.60 -6.82
C SER A 621 25.66 17.76 -7.75
N VAL A 622 26.41 18.71 -7.21
CA VAL A 622 26.93 19.89 -7.93
C VAL A 622 28.45 19.84 -7.89
N SER A 623 29.09 19.99 -9.06
CA SER A 623 30.55 20.01 -9.19
C SER A 623 31.12 21.42 -8.91
N SER A 624 32.43 21.52 -8.67
CA SER A 624 33.10 22.82 -8.50
C SER A 624 32.99 23.72 -9.72
N ASP A 625 32.85 23.13 -10.90
CA ASP A 625 32.88 23.81 -12.19
C ASP A 625 31.46 24.06 -12.73
N THR A 626 30.41 23.60 -12.04
CA THR A 626 29.01 23.70 -12.47
C THR A 626 28.59 25.14 -12.70
N ASP A 627 28.20 25.51 -13.92
CA ASP A 627 27.65 26.83 -14.26
C ASP A 627 26.23 26.72 -14.88
N ALA A 628 25.59 27.86 -15.12
CA ALA A 628 24.23 27.92 -15.66
C ALA A 628 24.12 27.40 -17.10
N GLU A 629 25.21 27.27 -17.85
CA GLU A 629 25.21 26.80 -19.24
C GLU A 629 25.32 25.27 -19.31
N HIS A 630 26.17 24.67 -18.48
CA HIS A 630 26.50 23.25 -18.52
C HIS A 630 25.57 22.39 -17.64
N TYR A 631 25.10 22.92 -16.50
CA TYR A 631 24.29 22.14 -15.55
C TYR A 631 23.03 21.49 -16.16
N PRO A 632 22.25 22.16 -17.03
CA PRO A 632 21.07 21.54 -17.62
C PRO A 632 21.37 20.27 -18.44
N ILE A 633 22.46 20.27 -19.22
CA ILE A 633 22.86 19.11 -20.01
C ILE A 633 23.38 18.00 -19.09
N GLU A 634 24.15 18.37 -18.06
CA GLU A 634 24.65 17.44 -17.04
C GLU A 634 23.50 16.73 -16.33
N LEU A 635 22.53 17.48 -15.80
CA LEU A 635 21.35 16.91 -15.13
C LEU A 635 20.55 16.02 -16.08
N GLY A 636 20.28 16.48 -17.29
CA GLY A 636 19.58 15.68 -18.31
C GLY A 636 20.28 14.36 -18.58
N THR A 637 21.62 14.37 -18.61
CA THR A 637 22.43 13.17 -18.87
C THR A 637 22.30 12.19 -17.70
N ARG A 638 22.42 12.66 -16.46
CA ARG A 638 22.25 11.80 -15.27
C ARG A 638 20.84 11.20 -15.16
N ILE A 639 19.79 11.97 -15.53
CA ILE A 639 18.42 11.45 -15.59
C ILE A 639 18.31 10.34 -16.65
N ALA A 640 18.90 10.54 -17.83
CA ALA A 640 18.89 9.53 -18.89
C ALA A 640 19.67 8.26 -18.48
N ASP A 641 20.84 8.41 -17.85
CA ASP A 641 21.70 7.30 -17.44
C ASP A 641 21.09 6.44 -16.31
N THR A 642 20.17 7.00 -15.54
CA THR A 642 19.46 6.29 -14.46
C THR A 642 18.08 5.77 -14.86
N ALA A 643 17.71 5.92 -16.13
CA ALA A 643 16.43 5.50 -16.66
C ALA A 643 16.30 3.97 -16.71
N ILE A 644 15.17 3.46 -16.24
CA ILE A 644 14.77 2.06 -16.38
C ILE A 644 13.96 1.94 -17.67
N LEU A 645 14.59 1.45 -18.73
CA LEU A 645 14.00 1.34 -20.07
C LEU A 645 13.42 -0.06 -20.29
N GLN A 646 12.28 -0.12 -20.98
CA GLN A 646 11.69 -1.37 -21.47
C GLN A 646 11.46 -1.29 -22.98
N GLU A 647 12.14 -2.15 -23.73
CA GLU A 647 12.04 -2.16 -25.20
C GLU A 647 10.80 -2.92 -25.71
N THR A 648 10.26 -3.85 -24.91
CA THR A 648 9.04 -4.62 -25.23
C THR A 648 7.88 -3.72 -25.62
N ASP A 649 7.75 -2.60 -24.91
CA ASP A 649 6.64 -1.68 -25.07
C ASP A 649 7.07 -0.21 -25.24
N GLY A 650 8.39 0.03 -25.24
CA GLY A 650 9.05 1.31 -25.44
C GLY A 650 8.82 2.31 -24.31
N THR A 651 8.58 1.84 -23.08
CA THR A 651 8.35 2.68 -21.90
C THR A 651 9.64 2.94 -21.11
N VAL A 652 9.56 3.91 -20.19
CA VAL A 652 10.64 4.34 -19.32
C VAL A 652 10.09 4.68 -17.93
N SER A 653 10.87 4.36 -16.91
CA SER A 653 10.59 4.71 -15.52
C SER A 653 11.88 4.99 -14.75
N TRP A 654 11.75 5.35 -13.49
CA TRP A 654 12.85 5.61 -12.57
C TRP A 654 12.49 5.11 -11.19
N LEU A 655 13.51 4.86 -10.38
CA LEU A 655 13.34 4.71 -8.95
C LEU A 655 13.39 6.09 -8.30
N THR A 656 12.23 6.61 -7.90
CA THR A 656 12.06 7.91 -7.23
C THR A 656 11.62 7.73 -5.80
N ALA A 657 11.61 8.81 -5.02
CA ALA A 657 10.94 8.84 -3.72
C ALA A 657 9.71 9.73 -3.82
N ASN A 658 8.53 9.15 -3.65
CA ASN A 658 7.28 9.88 -3.76
C ASN A 658 6.81 10.32 -2.38
N ARG A 659 6.29 11.55 -2.29
CA ARG A 659 5.68 12.01 -1.06
C ARG A 659 4.40 11.22 -0.80
N SER A 660 4.35 10.56 0.35
CA SER A 660 3.18 9.88 0.89
C SER A 660 2.53 10.82 1.89
N ASP A 661 1.52 11.58 1.44
CA ASP A 661 0.66 12.40 2.33
C ASP A 661 -0.42 11.48 2.94
N THR A 662 0.02 10.50 3.73
CA THR A 662 -0.88 9.58 4.40
C THR A 662 -1.28 10.14 5.76
N MET A 663 -2.59 10.29 5.94
CA MET A 663 -3.15 10.71 7.22
C MET A 663 -2.92 9.59 8.24
N ALA A 664 -2.15 9.87 9.29
CA ALA A 664 -2.05 8.97 10.43
C ALA A 664 -3.41 8.85 11.13
N ALA A 665 -3.61 7.80 11.93
CA ALA A 665 -4.87 7.57 12.64
C ALA A 665 -5.25 8.72 13.60
N ASP A 666 -4.27 9.49 14.07
CA ASP A 666 -4.44 10.70 14.89
C ASP A 666 -4.66 11.99 14.06
N LYS A 667 -4.79 11.86 12.73
CA LYS A 667 -4.93 12.95 11.75
C LYS A 667 -3.72 13.88 11.63
N THR A 668 -2.55 13.48 12.12
CA THR A 668 -1.30 14.18 11.80
C THR A 668 -0.80 13.80 10.41
N VAL A 669 -0.24 14.77 9.69
CA VAL A 669 0.44 14.53 8.41
C VAL A 669 1.90 14.24 8.73
N ASP A 670 2.28 12.97 8.67
CA ASP A 670 3.69 12.58 8.70
C ASP A 670 4.21 12.52 7.26
N GLU A 671 4.97 13.54 6.87
CA GLU A 671 5.57 13.65 5.54
C GLU A 671 6.66 12.57 5.37
N ARG A 672 6.31 11.45 4.71
CA ARG A 672 7.26 10.39 4.34
C ARG A 672 7.51 10.38 2.84
N TYR A 673 8.72 10.00 2.47
CA TYR A 673 9.12 9.77 1.09
C TYR A 673 9.34 8.28 0.88
N GLU A 674 8.43 7.65 0.14
CA GLU A 674 8.47 6.21 -0.10
C GLU A 674 9.03 5.93 -1.50
N PRO A 675 9.95 4.96 -1.64
CA PRO A 675 10.53 4.67 -2.93
C PRO A 675 9.47 4.04 -3.86
N GLY A 676 9.47 4.42 -5.14
CA GLY A 676 8.47 3.97 -6.09
C GLY A 676 8.75 4.44 -7.52
N ALA A 677 7.81 4.15 -8.42
CA ALA A 677 7.80 4.74 -9.76
C ALA A 677 7.40 6.23 -9.67
N PRO A 678 7.90 7.12 -10.55
CA PRO A 678 7.63 8.56 -10.46
C PRO A 678 6.15 8.88 -10.60
N THR A 679 5.73 10.03 -10.09
CA THR A 679 4.40 10.57 -10.40
C THR A 679 4.29 10.96 -11.88
N SER A 680 3.07 11.11 -12.36
CA SER A 680 2.81 11.47 -13.77
C SER A 680 2.65 12.98 -14.01
N GLY A 681 2.56 13.78 -12.94
CA GLY A 681 2.26 15.20 -13.03
C GLY A 681 3.40 16.03 -13.58
N LEU A 682 3.11 17.26 -13.98
CA LEU A 682 4.13 18.25 -14.31
C LEU A 682 4.82 18.79 -13.05
N TYR A 683 4.09 18.86 -11.95
CA TYR A 683 4.54 19.44 -10.70
C TYR A 683 5.76 18.72 -10.12
N ASP A 684 5.64 17.41 -9.93
CA ASP A 684 6.57 16.55 -9.22
C ASP A 684 7.02 15.32 -10.02
N GLY A 685 6.67 15.24 -11.30
CA GLY A 685 6.73 13.98 -12.04
C GLY A 685 7.23 14.04 -13.48
N MET A 686 6.98 12.94 -14.17
CA MET A 686 7.54 12.65 -15.48
C MET A 686 7.11 13.66 -16.56
N ALA A 687 5.94 14.30 -16.46
CA ALA A 687 5.53 15.30 -17.45
C ALA A 687 6.41 16.56 -17.39
N GLY A 688 6.86 16.97 -16.20
CA GLY A 688 7.76 18.11 -16.02
C GLY A 688 9.16 17.82 -16.55
N THR A 689 9.66 16.62 -16.32
CA THR A 689 10.95 16.20 -16.89
C THR A 689 10.86 15.98 -18.41
N GLY A 690 9.75 15.46 -18.92
CA GLY A 690 9.53 15.28 -20.36
C GLY A 690 9.62 16.59 -21.13
N MET A 691 8.98 17.65 -20.62
CA MET A 691 9.09 18.96 -21.28
C MET A 691 10.47 19.62 -21.12
N PHE A 692 11.21 19.30 -20.05
CA PHE A 692 12.62 19.68 -19.93
C PHE A 692 13.49 18.98 -20.98
N ALA A 693 13.29 17.67 -21.20
CA ALA A 693 13.97 16.95 -22.27
C ALA A 693 13.61 17.50 -23.66
N ALA A 694 12.35 17.88 -23.90
CA ALA A 694 11.95 18.56 -25.14
C ALA A 694 12.69 19.90 -25.33
N GLU A 695 12.89 20.67 -24.26
CA GLU A 695 13.65 21.93 -24.31
C GLU A 695 15.15 21.70 -24.57
N LEU A 696 15.75 20.66 -23.98
CA LEU A 696 17.12 20.26 -24.30
C LEU A 696 17.26 19.86 -25.78
N TYR A 697 16.30 19.09 -26.32
CA TYR A 697 16.29 18.75 -27.75
C TYR A 697 16.20 20.00 -28.62
N ARG A 698 15.29 20.95 -28.31
CA ARG A 698 15.12 22.20 -29.06
C ARG A 698 16.43 22.98 -29.21
N ARG A 699 17.29 22.93 -28.19
CA ARG A 699 18.54 23.69 -28.12
C ARG A 699 19.74 22.95 -28.70
N THR A 700 19.84 21.66 -28.42
CA THR A 700 21.03 20.86 -28.76
C THR A 700 20.87 20.07 -30.05
N HIS A 701 19.62 19.81 -30.47
CA HIS A 701 19.27 18.87 -31.54
C HIS A 701 19.82 17.45 -31.34
N ASP A 702 20.12 17.09 -30.09
CA ASP A 702 20.61 15.76 -29.74
C ASP A 702 19.43 14.78 -29.62
N GLU A 703 19.41 13.76 -30.48
CA GLU A 703 18.32 12.78 -30.59
C GLU A 703 18.09 11.99 -29.29
N ARG A 704 19.07 11.91 -28.37
CA ARG A 704 18.87 11.25 -27.08
C ARG A 704 17.74 11.89 -26.27
N TRP A 705 17.59 13.21 -26.35
CA TRP A 705 16.53 13.93 -25.63
C TRP A 705 15.17 13.72 -26.26
N ARG A 706 15.13 13.62 -27.60
CA ARG A 706 13.91 13.32 -28.33
C ARG A 706 13.42 11.91 -28.02
N ASP A 707 14.32 10.92 -28.00
CA ASP A 707 13.98 9.54 -27.64
C ASP A 707 13.45 9.48 -26.20
N LEU A 708 14.19 10.05 -25.25
CA LEU A 708 13.80 10.09 -23.84
C LEU A 708 12.40 10.71 -23.66
N CYS A 709 12.18 11.87 -24.27
CA CYS A 709 10.88 12.56 -24.18
C CYS A 709 9.75 11.74 -24.83
N THR A 710 10.02 11.03 -25.93
CA THR A 710 9.03 10.19 -26.62
C THR A 710 8.66 8.98 -25.76
N ARG A 711 9.64 8.33 -25.11
CA ARG A 711 9.39 7.22 -24.17
C ARG A 711 8.66 7.68 -22.92
N MET A 712 8.99 8.86 -22.38
CA MET A 712 8.24 9.46 -21.26
C MET A 712 6.78 9.69 -21.65
N MET A 713 6.51 10.27 -22.83
CA MET A 713 5.15 10.47 -23.31
C MET A 713 4.38 9.15 -23.50
N ARG A 714 5.05 8.11 -24.01
CA ARG A 714 4.45 6.77 -24.12
C ARG A 714 4.08 6.19 -22.77
N SER A 715 4.97 6.32 -21.79
CA SER A 715 4.77 5.83 -20.42
C SER A 715 3.62 6.58 -19.74
N LEU A 716 3.62 7.92 -19.85
CA LEU A 716 2.53 8.79 -19.40
C LEU A 716 1.19 8.44 -20.03
N MET A 717 1.12 7.98 -21.28
CA MET A 717 -0.16 7.61 -21.91
C MET A 717 -0.71 6.26 -21.48
N ARG A 718 0.14 5.36 -20.97
CA ARG A 718 -0.26 4.02 -20.51
C ARG A 718 -0.63 3.98 -19.04
N ARG A 719 -0.09 4.90 -18.24
CA ARG A 719 -0.41 5.03 -16.81
C ARG A 719 -1.84 5.52 -16.60
N LYS A 720 -2.62 4.81 -15.78
CA LYS A 720 -3.84 5.39 -15.21
C LYS A 720 -3.48 6.53 -14.26
N ASP A 721 -4.18 7.65 -14.40
CA ASP A 721 -4.04 8.74 -13.46
C ASP A 721 -4.88 8.46 -12.20
N ARG A 722 -4.23 8.50 -11.04
CA ARG A 722 -4.88 8.31 -9.73
C ARG A 722 -5.11 9.64 -9.00
N GLY A 723 -4.72 10.76 -9.60
CA GLY A 723 -4.90 12.08 -9.01
C GLY A 723 -6.37 12.50 -8.93
N ILE A 724 -6.77 13.06 -7.79
CA ILE A 724 -8.12 13.61 -7.54
C ILE A 724 -8.28 15.04 -8.09
N THR A 725 -7.20 15.68 -8.51
CA THR A 725 -7.18 17.03 -9.08
C THR A 725 -7.19 16.99 -10.60
N TYR A 726 -7.70 18.04 -11.24
CA TYR A 726 -7.68 18.20 -12.70
C TYR A 726 -7.15 19.59 -13.03
N SER A 727 -5.85 19.70 -13.30
CA SER A 727 -5.16 20.97 -13.48
C SER A 727 -4.08 20.91 -14.56
N GLY A 728 -3.56 22.07 -14.95
CA GLY A 728 -2.45 22.19 -15.90
C GLY A 728 -1.08 21.80 -15.31
N PHE A 729 -0.96 21.66 -13.99
CA PHE A 729 0.30 21.41 -13.29
C PHE A 729 0.37 20.04 -12.61
N THR A 730 -0.75 19.62 -12.02
CA THR A 730 -0.87 18.35 -11.29
C THR A 730 -1.69 17.36 -12.11
N SER A 731 -1.61 16.08 -11.74
CA SER A 731 -2.38 14.98 -12.33
C SER A 731 -2.24 14.81 -13.86
N GLY A 732 -3.14 14.06 -14.47
CA GLY A 732 -3.09 13.58 -15.85
C GLY A 732 -3.37 14.65 -16.89
N LEU A 733 -4.07 15.74 -16.54
CA LEU A 733 -4.26 16.86 -17.46
C LEU A 733 -2.94 17.55 -17.82
N SER A 734 -2.03 17.66 -16.85
CA SER A 734 -0.72 18.28 -17.05
C SER A 734 0.16 17.58 -18.11
N ARG A 735 -0.11 16.29 -18.40
CA ARG A 735 0.55 15.52 -19.49
C ARG A 735 0.35 16.18 -20.85
N SER A 736 -0.78 16.86 -21.07
CA SER A 736 -1.05 17.58 -22.32
C SER A 736 -0.19 18.82 -22.50
N TYR A 737 0.23 19.47 -21.40
CA TYR A 737 1.20 20.55 -21.51
C TYR A 737 2.58 20.03 -21.93
N CYS A 738 3.01 18.86 -21.43
CA CYS A 738 4.19 18.18 -21.93
C CYS A 738 4.07 17.88 -23.44
N ALA A 739 2.94 17.33 -23.88
CA ALA A 739 2.68 17.05 -25.30
C ALA A 739 2.71 18.33 -26.18
N LEU A 740 2.20 19.46 -25.68
CA LEU A 740 2.29 20.76 -26.35
C LEU A 740 3.76 21.21 -26.49
N ARG A 741 4.54 21.10 -25.42
CA ARG A 741 5.96 21.49 -25.43
C ARG A 741 6.80 20.61 -26.35
N MET A 742 6.48 19.31 -26.45
CA MET A 742 7.07 18.43 -27.46
C MET A 742 6.81 18.93 -28.88
N ALA A 743 5.56 19.29 -29.20
CA ALA A 743 5.20 19.80 -30.52
C ALA A 743 5.98 21.08 -30.86
N ASN A 744 6.12 22.01 -29.91
CA ASN A 744 6.87 23.25 -30.09
C ASN A 744 8.37 23.03 -30.28
N ALA A 745 8.92 21.99 -29.65
CA ALA A 745 10.30 21.56 -29.87
C ALA A 745 10.50 20.84 -31.23
N GLY A 746 9.45 20.70 -32.05
CA GLY A 746 9.49 19.99 -33.33
C GLY A 746 9.42 18.46 -33.20
N ILE A 747 9.04 17.93 -32.03
CA ILE A 747 8.97 16.50 -31.76
C ILE A 747 7.58 15.97 -32.11
N THR A 748 7.49 15.18 -33.19
CA THR A 748 6.24 14.50 -33.57
C THR A 748 6.09 13.16 -32.84
N SER A 749 5.01 13.00 -32.07
CA SER A 749 4.64 11.73 -31.41
C SER A 749 3.13 11.45 -31.55
N PRO A 750 2.73 10.24 -32.00
CA PRO A 750 1.33 9.81 -31.99
C PRO A 750 0.68 9.87 -30.61
N GLU A 751 1.44 9.50 -29.57
CA GLU A 751 1.04 9.52 -28.17
C GLU A 751 0.80 10.96 -27.69
N ALA A 752 1.71 11.89 -28.00
CA ALA A 752 1.53 13.32 -27.69
C ALA A 752 0.27 13.89 -28.36
N ARG A 753 0.06 13.60 -29.66
CA ARG A 753 -1.15 14.03 -30.38
C ARG A 753 -2.41 13.43 -29.77
N ARG A 754 -2.37 12.15 -29.38
CA ARG A 754 -3.49 11.47 -28.71
C ARG A 754 -3.80 12.10 -27.36
N CYS A 755 -2.77 12.41 -26.55
CA CYS A 755 -2.88 13.08 -25.25
C CYS A 755 -3.67 14.39 -25.36
N MET A 756 -3.22 15.28 -26.25
CA MET A 756 -3.87 16.57 -26.49
C MET A 756 -5.32 16.40 -26.96
N THR A 757 -5.56 15.46 -27.88
CA THR A 757 -6.91 15.19 -28.41
C THR A 757 -7.85 14.65 -27.33
N GLN A 758 -7.39 13.72 -26.49
CA GLN A 758 -8.16 13.16 -25.38
C GLN A 758 -8.48 14.22 -24.33
N THR A 759 -7.52 15.09 -24.03
CA THR A 759 -7.71 16.19 -23.08
C THR A 759 -8.80 17.16 -23.52
N VAL A 760 -8.82 17.53 -24.80
CA VAL A 760 -9.92 18.33 -25.39
C VAL A 760 -11.26 17.60 -25.28
N ARG A 761 -11.30 16.30 -25.58
CA ARG A 761 -12.54 15.49 -25.51
C ARG A 761 -13.06 15.30 -24.09
N MET A 762 -12.19 15.34 -23.08
CA MET A 762 -12.57 15.18 -21.68
C MET A 762 -13.26 16.44 -21.10
N LEU A 763 -13.02 17.61 -21.68
CA LEU A 763 -13.48 18.90 -21.13
C LEU A 763 -14.99 18.93 -20.80
N PRO A 764 -15.93 18.45 -21.64
CA PRO A 764 -17.34 18.43 -21.28
C PRO A 764 -17.63 17.56 -20.05
N ALA A 765 -17.05 16.35 -19.97
CA ALA A 765 -17.21 15.46 -18.82
C ALA A 765 -16.59 16.04 -17.54
N TYR A 766 -15.45 16.74 -17.68
CA TYR A 766 -14.84 17.46 -16.57
C TYR A 766 -15.80 18.52 -16.00
N ILE A 767 -16.47 19.29 -16.86
CA ILE A 767 -17.40 20.35 -16.46
C ILE A 767 -18.71 19.78 -15.88
N ASP A 768 -19.28 18.78 -16.54
CA ASP A 768 -20.67 18.35 -16.29
C ASP A 768 -20.77 17.25 -15.22
N ASP A 769 -19.71 16.46 -15.00
CA ASP A 769 -19.72 15.32 -14.08
C ASP A 769 -18.67 15.44 -12.98
N MET A 770 -17.41 15.68 -13.35
CA MET A 770 -16.29 15.51 -12.42
C MET A 770 -16.13 16.70 -11.46
N LEU A 771 -16.07 17.93 -11.98
CA LEU A 771 -15.92 19.13 -11.16
C LEU A 771 -17.10 19.33 -10.17
N PRO A 772 -18.39 19.13 -10.56
CA PRO A 772 -19.49 19.23 -9.60
C PRO A 772 -19.39 18.24 -8.43
N LYS A 773 -18.90 17.00 -8.68
CA LYS A 773 -18.65 16.01 -7.62
C LYS A 773 -17.54 16.46 -6.68
N LEU A 774 -16.46 17.00 -7.23
CA LEU A 774 -15.32 17.50 -6.45
C LEU A 774 -15.67 18.73 -5.60
N LEU A 775 -16.72 19.47 -5.94
CA LEU A 775 -17.17 20.66 -5.21
C LEU A 775 -18.26 20.36 -4.15
N GLN A 776 -18.63 19.10 -3.97
CA GLN A 776 -19.61 18.71 -2.95
C GLN A 776 -19.09 19.00 -1.53
N ARG A 777 -20.02 19.22 -0.59
CA ARG A 777 -19.73 19.70 0.77
C ARG A 777 -18.94 18.70 1.62
N ASP A 778 -19.00 17.42 1.27
CA ASP A 778 -18.25 16.33 1.91
C ASP A 778 -16.77 16.28 1.50
N ASN A 779 -16.36 17.02 0.46
CA ASN A 779 -14.94 17.20 0.16
C ASN A 779 -14.30 18.14 1.20
N PRO A 780 -13.18 17.74 1.85
CA PRO A 780 -12.53 18.55 2.87
C PRO A 780 -11.87 19.83 2.34
N GLN A 781 -11.53 19.91 1.04
CA GLN A 781 -10.83 21.07 0.46
C GLN A 781 -11.36 21.44 -0.95
N PRO A 782 -12.63 21.88 -1.06
CA PRO A 782 -13.23 22.18 -2.36
C PRO A 782 -12.56 23.37 -3.09
N SER A 783 -11.88 24.26 -2.37
CA SER A 783 -11.15 25.40 -2.96
C SER A 783 -9.96 24.95 -3.83
N PHE A 784 -9.33 23.83 -3.52
CA PHE A 784 -8.17 23.30 -4.27
C PHE A 784 -8.54 22.89 -5.69
N HIS A 785 -9.81 22.56 -5.92
CA HIS A 785 -10.33 22.22 -7.25
C HIS A 785 -10.65 23.46 -8.11
N LEU A 786 -10.60 24.67 -7.54
CA LEU A 786 -10.84 25.93 -8.25
C LEU A 786 -9.58 26.79 -8.44
N ASP A 787 -8.56 26.59 -7.61
CA ASP A 787 -7.36 27.42 -7.61
C ASP A 787 -6.49 27.28 -8.88
N TYR A 788 -5.35 27.95 -8.88
CA TYR A 788 -4.45 27.97 -10.03
C TYR A 788 -3.60 26.70 -10.13
N LEU A 789 -3.03 26.20 -9.04
CA LEU A 789 -2.08 25.09 -9.07
C LEU A 789 -2.75 23.73 -9.25
N THR A 790 -3.78 23.43 -8.46
CA THR A 790 -4.45 22.13 -8.40
C THR A 790 -5.83 22.13 -9.05
N GLY A 791 -6.35 23.31 -9.38
CA GLY A 791 -7.73 23.47 -9.80
C GLY A 791 -7.97 23.94 -11.23
N ALA A 792 -9.22 24.33 -11.46
CA ALA A 792 -9.72 24.79 -12.75
C ALA A 792 -8.99 26.04 -13.29
N GLY A 793 -8.32 26.82 -12.45
CA GLY A 793 -7.58 28.02 -12.85
C GLY A 793 -6.50 27.72 -13.91
N SER A 794 -5.64 26.72 -13.68
CA SER A 794 -4.67 26.30 -14.70
C SER A 794 -5.27 25.45 -15.81
N SER A 795 -6.39 24.76 -15.56
CA SER A 795 -7.12 24.06 -16.63
C SER A 795 -7.60 25.05 -17.69
N ILE A 796 -8.16 26.19 -17.30
CA ILE A 796 -8.53 27.28 -18.22
C ILE A 796 -7.33 27.68 -19.08
N MET A 797 -6.17 27.90 -18.44
CA MET A 797 -4.93 28.26 -19.13
C MET A 797 -4.49 27.21 -20.14
N LEU A 798 -4.48 25.94 -19.74
CA LEU A 798 -4.10 24.81 -20.60
C LEU A 798 -5.02 24.70 -21.83
N TYR A 799 -6.34 24.82 -21.66
CA TYR A 799 -7.27 24.74 -22.78
C TYR A 799 -7.14 25.91 -23.75
N LEU A 800 -6.81 27.11 -23.26
CA LEU A 800 -6.46 28.24 -24.15
C LEU A 800 -5.20 27.92 -24.98
N ARG A 801 -4.20 27.24 -24.42
CA ARG A 801 -3.02 26.77 -25.18
C ARG A 801 -3.33 25.67 -26.18
N LEU A 802 -4.24 24.76 -25.84
CA LEU A 802 -4.70 23.74 -26.79
C LEU A 802 -5.48 24.39 -27.95
N TYR A 803 -6.22 25.46 -27.71
CA TYR A 803 -6.85 26.24 -28.78
C TYR A 803 -5.81 26.85 -29.73
N ASP A 804 -4.68 27.36 -29.22
CA ASP A 804 -3.59 27.91 -30.05
C ASP A 804 -3.04 26.87 -31.05
N VAL A 805 -3.17 25.57 -30.76
CA VAL A 805 -2.72 24.47 -31.64
C VAL A 805 -3.82 23.90 -32.52
N PHE A 806 -5.02 23.67 -31.98
CA PHE A 806 -6.11 23.04 -32.72
C PHE A 806 -6.95 24.04 -33.54
N HIS A 807 -6.92 25.32 -33.17
CA HIS A 807 -7.78 26.38 -33.73
C HIS A 807 -9.28 26.02 -33.77
N ASP A 808 -9.73 25.19 -32.82
CA ASP A 808 -11.12 24.74 -32.72
C ASP A 808 -11.88 25.61 -31.72
N MET A 809 -12.78 26.46 -32.24
CA MET A 809 -13.59 27.38 -31.42
C MET A 809 -14.42 26.68 -30.34
N ARG A 810 -14.72 25.38 -30.50
CA ARG A 810 -15.41 24.60 -29.46
C ARG A 810 -14.59 24.52 -28.18
N ILE A 811 -13.26 24.53 -28.25
CA ILE A 811 -12.38 24.55 -27.07
C ILE A 811 -12.63 25.84 -26.28
N VAL A 812 -12.66 26.99 -26.95
CA VAL A 812 -12.90 28.29 -26.31
C VAL A 812 -14.32 28.37 -25.73
N GLU A 813 -15.32 27.86 -26.44
CA GLU A 813 -16.70 27.80 -25.97
C GLU A 813 -16.83 26.96 -24.69
N GLN A 814 -16.26 25.75 -24.68
CA GLN A 814 -16.28 24.87 -23.51
C GLN A 814 -15.44 25.42 -22.36
N THR A 815 -14.29 26.05 -22.64
CA THR A 815 -13.47 26.72 -21.63
C THR A 815 -14.21 27.91 -21.00
N SER A 816 -14.99 28.65 -21.79
CA SER A 816 -15.89 29.69 -21.28
C SER A 816 -16.96 29.09 -20.36
N ARG A 817 -17.46 27.90 -20.68
CA ARG A 817 -18.43 27.18 -19.84
C ARG A 817 -17.80 26.76 -18.52
N LEU A 818 -16.57 26.23 -18.54
CA LEU A 818 -15.77 25.94 -17.33
C LEU A 818 -15.60 27.21 -16.48
N GLY A 819 -15.22 28.34 -17.07
CA GLY A 819 -15.10 29.62 -16.37
C GLY A 819 -16.38 30.04 -15.66
N ARG A 820 -17.54 29.91 -16.31
CA ARG A 820 -18.84 30.20 -15.68
C ARG A 820 -19.20 29.24 -14.55
N THR A 821 -18.85 27.95 -14.68
CA THR A 821 -19.04 26.97 -13.59
C THR A 821 -18.23 27.36 -12.36
N VAL A 822 -16.97 27.76 -12.54
CA VAL A 822 -16.10 28.25 -11.45
C VAL A 822 -16.69 29.52 -10.80
N ILE A 823 -17.16 30.49 -11.59
CA ILE A 823 -17.79 31.72 -11.07
C ILE A 823 -19.00 31.38 -10.18
N ARG A 824 -19.84 30.43 -10.60
CA ARG A 824 -21.02 30.00 -9.84
C ARG A 824 -20.66 29.28 -8.55
N ALA A 825 -19.61 28.46 -8.56
CA ALA A 825 -19.17 27.68 -7.40
C ALA A 825 -18.41 28.51 -6.36
N PHE A 826 -17.70 29.57 -6.79
CA PHE A 826 -16.81 30.35 -5.94
C PHE A 826 -17.44 30.85 -4.62
N PRO A 827 -18.66 31.42 -4.60
CA PRO A 827 -19.28 31.92 -3.36
C PRO A 827 -19.56 30.85 -2.30
N GLU A 828 -19.80 29.59 -2.70
CA GLU A 828 -20.05 28.48 -1.78
C GLU A 828 -18.73 27.94 -1.22
N THR A 829 -17.72 27.77 -2.08
CA THR A 829 -16.37 27.39 -1.65
C THR A 829 -15.73 28.41 -0.72
N GLN A 830 -16.14 29.68 -0.79
CA GLN A 830 -15.73 30.73 0.13
C GLN A 830 -16.49 30.68 1.47
N ARG A 831 -17.76 30.25 1.49
CA ARG A 831 -18.58 30.21 2.72
C ARG A 831 -18.25 29.01 3.61
N ASN A 832 -18.02 27.83 3.02
CA ASN A 832 -17.55 26.63 3.74
C ASN A 832 -16.17 26.81 4.41
N ALA A 833 -15.56 27.97 4.19
CA ALA A 833 -14.18 28.33 4.39
C ALA A 833 -14.00 29.35 5.54
N ASP A 834 -15.06 30.09 5.87
CA ASP A 834 -15.13 30.94 7.07
C ASP A 834 -15.47 30.09 8.33
N GLU A 835 -15.80 28.80 8.14
CA GLU A 835 -16.15 27.82 9.18
C GLU A 835 -14.95 26.89 9.56
N SER A 836 -13.80 27.00 8.88
CA SER A 836 -12.59 26.18 9.11
C SER A 836 -11.37 27.00 9.56
N ASP A 837 -10.51 26.44 10.42
CA ASP A 837 -9.27 27.09 10.89
C ASP A 837 -8.19 27.29 9.79
N ASP A 838 -8.32 26.60 8.66
CA ASP A 838 -7.39 26.67 7.53
C ASP A 838 -7.81 27.75 6.52
N MET A 839 -6.91 28.68 6.18
CA MET A 839 -7.20 29.75 5.23
C MET A 839 -7.34 29.18 3.79
N PRO A 840 -8.51 29.27 3.14
CA PRO A 840 -8.84 28.47 1.95
C PRO A 840 -8.21 28.99 0.65
N TYR A 841 -7.81 30.27 0.66
CA TYR A 841 -7.09 30.95 -0.43
C TYR A 841 -6.01 31.83 0.20
N PRO A 842 -4.82 31.28 0.50
CA PRO A 842 -3.70 32.05 1.04
C PRO A 842 -3.18 33.07 0.02
N THR A 843 -2.49 34.12 0.47
CA THR A 843 -1.80 35.07 -0.42
C THR A 843 -0.79 34.31 -1.28
N GLY A 844 -0.84 34.43 -2.61
CA GLY A 844 0.11 33.79 -3.53
C GLY A 844 -0.52 33.33 -4.84
N ALA A 845 0.30 32.83 -5.77
CA ALA A 845 -0.17 32.48 -7.10
C ALA A 845 -0.84 31.11 -7.17
N ALA A 846 -0.33 30.11 -6.45
CA ALA A 846 -0.75 28.71 -6.58
C ALA A 846 -2.16 28.47 -6.05
N HIS A 847 -2.35 28.72 -4.76
CA HIS A 847 -3.61 28.47 -4.05
C HIS A 847 -4.37 29.77 -3.74
N GLY A 848 -3.83 30.92 -4.14
CA GLY A 848 -4.42 32.23 -3.87
C GLY A 848 -5.34 32.73 -4.96
N LEU A 849 -6.03 33.82 -4.65
CA LEU A 849 -6.96 34.47 -5.60
C LEU A 849 -6.19 35.17 -6.74
N GLU A 850 -4.90 35.46 -6.54
CA GLU A 850 -4.04 36.13 -7.50
C GLU A 850 -3.86 35.32 -8.78
N GLY A 851 -3.57 34.01 -8.68
CA GLY A 851 -3.44 33.14 -9.86
C GLY A 851 -4.77 32.92 -10.57
N MET A 852 -5.88 32.85 -9.81
CA MET A 852 -7.23 32.80 -10.41
C MET A 852 -7.53 34.07 -11.20
N ALA A 853 -7.19 35.25 -10.67
CA ALA A 853 -7.38 36.52 -11.38
C ALA A 853 -6.64 36.52 -12.73
N VAL A 854 -5.42 36.00 -12.78
CA VAL A 854 -4.64 35.84 -14.02
C VAL A 854 -5.37 34.95 -15.03
N ALA A 855 -5.85 33.78 -14.60
CA ALA A 855 -6.54 32.84 -15.47
C ALA A 855 -7.81 33.44 -16.08
N PHE A 856 -8.62 34.13 -15.28
CA PHE A 856 -9.85 34.76 -15.75
C PHE A 856 -9.62 35.98 -16.61
N TRP A 857 -8.56 36.76 -16.36
CA TRP A 857 -8.18 37.86 -17.23
C TRP A 857 -7.73 37.38 -18.62
N LYS A 858 -6.94 36.30 -18.67
CA LYS A 858 -6.54 35.68 -19.95
C LYS A 858 -7.73 35.02 -20.66
N LEU A 859 -8.69 34.45 -19.93
CA LEU A 859 -9.95 33.97 -20.51
C LEU A 859 -10.78 35.12 -21.08
N TYR A 860 -10.83 36.26 -20.41
CA TYR A 860 -11.45 37.48 -20.95
C TYR A 860 -10.75 37.92 -22.25
N ALA A 861 -9.42 38.00 -22.26
CA ALA A 861 -8.65 38.37 -23.45
C ALA A 861 -8.95 37.44 -24.65
N ALA A 862 -9.14 36.14 -24.41
CA ALA A 862 -9.46 35.17 -25.46
C ALA A 862 -10.92 35.18 -25.94
N THR A 863 -11.86 35.67 -25.13
CA THR A 863 -13.31 35.51 -25.38
C THR A 863 -14.07 36.81 -25.58
N GLY A 864 -13.54 37.93 -25.09
CA GLY A 864 -14.24 39.21 -25.02
C GLY A 864 -15.41 39.26 -24.04
N ASN A 865 -15.68 38.20 -23.26
CA ASN A 865 -16.80 38.17 -22.32
C ASN A 865 -16.46 38.94 -21.03
N ARG A 866 -17.09 40.11 -20.85
CA ARG A 866 -16.86 41.02 -19.71
C ARG A 866 -17.10 40.41 -18.33
N GLU A 867 -17.97 39.39 -18.24
CA GLU A 867 -18.20 38.64 -16.99
C GLU A 867 -16.87 38.11 -16.39
N PHE A 868 -15.95 37.65 -17.24
CA PHE A 868 -14.65 37.15 -16.80
C PHE A 868 -13.71 38.27 -16.35
N ALA A 869 -13.75 39.44 -16.99
CA ALA A 869 -12.98 40.62 -16.58
C ALA A 869 -13.43 41.13 -15.20
N GLU A 870 -14.75 41.24 -15.00
CA GLU A 870 -15.35 41.67 -13.74
C GLU A 870 -14.99 40.71 -12.60
N PHE A 871 -15.05 39.40 -12.87
CA PHE A 871 -14.66 38.38 -11.91
C PHE A 871 -13.16 38.47 -11.56
N ALA A 872 -12.27 38.60 -12.56
CA ALA A 872 -10.84 38.75 -12.33
C ALA A 872 -10.50 39.98 -11.46
N ARG A 873 -11.11 41.14 -11.74
CA ARG A 873 -10.95 42.35 -10.92
C ARG A 873 -11.51 42.18 -9.51
N MET A 874 -12.64 41.49 -9.36
CA MET A 874 -13.22 41.18 -8.05
C MET A 874 -12.29 40.30 -7.21
N LEU A 875 -11.72 39.24 -7.80
CA LEU A 875 -10.73 38.38 -7.15
C LEU A 875 -9.50 39.17 -6.69
N TRP A 876 -8.96 40.03 -7.57
CA TRP A 876 -7.83 40.88 -7.25
C TRP A 876 -8.10 41.83 -6.07
N ARG A 877 -9.24 42.54 -6.08
CA ARG A 877 -9.63 43.44 -4.96
C ARG A 877 -9.80 42.69 -3.65
N LYS A 878 -10.38 41.49 -3.68
CA LYS A 878 -10.51 40.62 -2.50
C LYS A 878 -9.14 40.20 -1.97
N SER A 879 -8.22 39.79 -2.85
CA SER A 879 -6.84 39.44 -2.46
C SER A 879 -6.15 40.63 -1.80
N ASP A 880 -6.32 41.82 -2.36
CA ASP A 880 -5.65 43.03 -1.90
C ASP A 880 -6.14 43.52 -0.52
N ALA A 881 -7.45 43.46 -0.30
CA ALA A 881 -8.05 43.76 1.00
C ALA A 881 -7.54 42.81 2.10
N ARG A 882 -7.31 41.53 1.76
CA ARG A 882 -6.75 40.54 2.69
C ARG A 882 -5.29 40.82 3.02
N ARG A 883 -4.45 41.08 2.01
CA ARG A 883 -3.02 41.43 2.20
C ARG A 883 -2.85 42.66 3.08
N SER A 884 -3.73 43.66 2.92
CA SER A 884 -3.71 44.89 3.71
C SER A 884 -4.03 44.70 5.21
N GLY A 885 -4.60 43.55 5.60
CA GLY A 885 -4.96 43.21 6.98
C GLY A 885 -4.11 42.10 7.62
N ALA A 886 -3.20 41.47 6.89
CA ALA A 886 -2.41 40.32 7.36
C ALA A 886 -1.15 40.74 8.14
N LYS A 887 -0.84 40.05 9.24
CA LYS A 887 0.33 40.36 10.10
C LYS A 887 1.63 39.68 9.68
N GLN A 888 1.59 38.65 8.83
CA GLN A 888 2.78 37.96 8.34
C GLN A 888 2.50 37.34 6.97
N GLU A 889 3.34 37.65 5.99
CA GLU A 889 3.35 37.03 4.66
C GLU A 889 4.76 36.55 4.36
N ASP A 890 4.89 35.36 3.78
CA ASP A 890 6.18 34.86 3.33
C ASP A 890 6.65 35.67 2.10
N ALA A 891 7.81 36.27 2.20
CA ALA A 891 8.37 37.12 1.16
C ALA A 891 8.92 36.31 -0.03
N GLY A 892 9.36 35.06 0.16
CA GLY A 892 10.15 34.33 -0.84
C GLY A 892 9.38 33.41 -1.79
N LYS A 893 8.09 33.12 -1.54
CA LYS A 893 7.38 32.00 -2.19
C LYS A 893 6.46 32.42 -3.33
N TRP A 894 6.46 31.65 -4.43
CA TRP A 894 5.49 31.79 -5.51
C TRP A 894 4.12 31.22 -5.12
N CYS A 895 4.12 30.04 -4.48
CA CYS A 895 2.88 29.34 -4.16
C CYS A 895 2.01 30.07 -3.12
N ARG A 896 2.61 30.46 -1.99
CA ARG A 896 1.98 31.13 -0.84
C ARG A 896 2.84 32.31 -0.36
N GLY A 897 3.03 33.34 -1.18
CA GLY A 897 3.87 34.46 -0.82
C GLY A 897 3.90 35.62 -1.82
N LYS A 898 4.73 36.62 -1.50
CA LYS A 898 4.83 37.89 -2.24
C LYS A 898 5.41 37.75 -3.65
N VAL A 899 6.26 36.75 -3.91
CA VAL A 899 6.72 36.45 -5.27
C VAL A 899 5.54 36.05 -6.16
N GLY A 900 4.60 35.26 -5.65
CA GLY A 900 3.38 34.89 -6.37
C GLY A 900 2.49 36.08 -6.70
N VAL A 901 2.39 37.04 -5.79
CA VAL A 901 1.66 38.30 -6.01
C VAL A 901 2.34 39.15 -7.08
N LEU A 902 3.67 39.27 -7.03
CA LEU A 902 4.46 40.00 -8.02
C LEU A 902 4.31 39.37 -9.42
N TRP A 903 4.40 38.04 -9.48
CA TRP A 903 4.15 37.27 -10.70
C TRP A 903 2.76 37.53 -11.27
N ALA A 904 1.71 37.41 -10.46
CA ALA A 904 0.34 37.63 -10.92
C ALA A 904 0.12 39.07 -11.41
N ARG A 905 0.72 40.05 -10.72
CA ARG A 905 0.67 41.44 -11.12
C ARG A 905 1.33 41.68 -12.48
N ASN A 906 2.45 41.03 -12.74
CA ASN A 906 3.10 41.04 -14.06
C ASN A 906 2.18 40.47 -15.13
N GLU A 907 1.64 39.27 -14.93
CA GLU A 907 0.79 38.61 -15.91
C GLU A 907 -0.48 39.42 -16.24
N LEU A 908 -1.10 40.05 -15.24
CA LEU A 908 -2.26 40.93 -15.42
C LEU A 908 -1.90 42.22 -16.16
N ALA A 909 -0.74 42.81 -15.88
CA ALA A 909 -0.28 44.03 -16.54
C ALA A 909 0.19 43.80 -17.98
N ALA A 910 0.83 42.66 -18.25
CA ALA A 910 1.38 42.30 -19.55
C ALA A 910 0.33 41.79 -20.54
N THR A 911 -0.81 41.31 -20.04
CA THR A 911 -1.89 40.79 -20.89
C THR A 911 -2.88 41.91 -21.22
N ALA A 912 -2.97 42.30 -22.49
CA ALA A 912 -4.06 43.15 -22.96
C ALA A 912 -5.36 42.33 -23.01
N GLY A 913 -6.45 42.88 -22.45
CA GLY A 913 -7.79 42.35 -22.57
C GLY A 913 -8.35 42.52 -23.98
N ALA A 914 -9.63 42.18 -24.16
CA ALA A 914 -10.29 42.42 -25.44
C ALA A 914 -10.27 43.90 -25.80
N ASP A 915 -10.09 44.21 -27.09
CA ASP A 915 -9.97 45.56 -27.63
C ASP A 915 -8.82 46.42 -27.04
N GLY A 916 -7.82 45.78 -26.41
CA GLY A 916 -6.65 46.46 -25.86
C GLY A 916 -6.82 47.00 -24.43
N GLU A 917 -7.91 46.64 -23.74
CA GLU A 917 -8.18 47.04 -22.35
C GLU A 917 -7.05 46.61 -21.39
N ARG A 918 -6.60 47.48 -20.49
CA ARG A 918 -5.61 47.11 -19.46
C ARG A 918 -6.26 46.78 -18.13
N PHE A 919 -5.71 45.82 -17.40
CA PHE A 919 -6.29 45.35 -16.14
C PHE A 919 -6.44 46.47 -15.09
N PHE A 920 -5.40 47.30 -14.93
CA PHE A 920 -5.26 48.30 -13.85
C PHE A 920 -5.71 49.73 -14.21
N GLU A 921 -6.31 49.97 -15.38
CA GLU A 921 -6.74 51.32 -15.81
C GLU A 921 -7.89 51.89 -14.96
N ASP A 922 -8.79 51.04 -14.46
CA ASP A 922 -9.99 51.45 -13.69
C ASP A 922 -9.74 51.69 -12.18
N GLU A 923 -8.53 51.38 -11.66
CA GLU A 923 -8.28 51.25 -10.21
C GLU A 923 -7.42 52.37 -9.58
N ASN A 924 -7.59 53.62 -10.01
CA ASN A 924 -6.72 54.75 -9.60
C ASN A 924 -5.23 54.54 -9.91
N GLY A 925 -4.90 53.76 -10.94
CA GLY A 925 -3.53 53.63 -11.44
C GLY A 925 -2.52 53.20 -10.39
N ARG A 926 -2.78 52.12 -9.64
CA ARG A 926 -1.77 51.57 -8.71
C ARG A 926 -0.51 51.20 -9.50
N ALA A 927 0.53 52.03 -9.34
CA ALA A 927 1.82 51.83 -9.99
C ALA A 927 2.34 50.40 -9.74
N PHE A 928 2.85 49.76 -10.79
CA PHE A 928 3.62 48.53 -10.67
C PHE A 928 4.72 48.74 -9.61
N PRO A 929 5.05 47.73 -8.75
CA PRO A 929 6.06 47.91 -7.70
C PRO A 929 7.33 48.51 -8.26
N ASP A 930 7.90 49.49 -7.56
CA ASP A 930 9.11 50.14 -8.03
C ASP A 930 10.35 49.25 -7.78
N LYS A 931 11.51 49.69 -8.30
CA LYS A 931 12.76 48.93 -8.13
C LYS A 931 13.18 48.85 -6.66
N ALA A 932 12.81 49.81 -5.81
CA ALA A 932 13.12 49.78 -4.39
C ALA A 932 12.26 48.74 -3.65
N ASP A 933 10.97 48.65 -3.97
CA ASP A 933 10.06 47.61 -3.44
C ASP A 933 10.58 46.21 -3.74
N ILE A 934 11.02 45.98 -4.99
CA ILE A 934 11.54 44.67 -5.44
C ILE A 934 12.91 44.38 -4.83
N THR A 935 13.78 45.39 -4.69
CA THR A 935 15.06 45.23 -3.98
C THR A 935 14.84 44.89 -2.50
N ALA A 936 13.86 45.53 -1.85
CA ALA A 936 13.48 45.22 -0.48
C ALA A 936 12.89 43.80 -0.36
N LEU A 937 12.10 43.36 -1.35
CA LEU A 937 11.60 41.99 -1.41
C LEU A 937 12.75 40.98 -1.49
N LEU A 938 13.71 41.18 -2.40
CA LEU A 938 14.88 40.33 -2.57
C LEU A 938 15.75 40.24 -1.31
N GLY A 939 15.93 41.37 -0.62
CA GLY A 939 16.74 41.45 0.61
C GLY A 939 16.05 40.93 1.88
N ASN A 940 14.71 40.95 1.93
CA ASN A 940 13.92 40.48 3.08
C ASN A 940 13.44 39.02 2.93
N ALA A 941 13.55 38.42 1.74
CA ALA A 941 13.18 37.03 1.52
C ALA A 941 14.18 36.08 2.19
N ASP A 942 13.64 35.07 2.88
CA ASP A 942 14.44 33.96 3.38
C ASP A 942 14.58 32.93 2.25
N TRP A 943 15.81 32.75 1.75
CA TRP A 943 16.11 31.85 0.65
C TRP A 943 16.63 30.51 1.18
N ASP A 944 15.75 29.78 1.85
CA ASP A 944 16.00 28.44 2.39
C ASP A 944 15.86 27.32 1.34
N ASP A 945 15.33 27.65 0.15
CA ASP A 945 15.04 26.75 -0.96
C ASP A 945 15.42 27.37 -2.32
N ASP A 946 15.86 26.53 -3.25
CA ASP A 946 16.28 26.90 -4.60
C ASP A 946 15.28 26.50 -5.69
N GLY A 947 14.22 25.76 -5.36
CA GLY A 947 13.18 25.29 -6.27
C GLY A 947 12.26 26.39 -6.81
N VAL A 948 11.35 26.00 -7.71
CA VAL A 948 10.47 26.94 -8.42
C VAL A 948 9.24 27.34 -7.59
N CYS A 949 8.69 26.42 -6.81
CA CYS A 949 7.44 26.63 -6.07
C CYS A 949 7.59 27.64 -4.91
N HIS A 950 8.70 27.52 -4.17
CA HIS A 950 8.92 28.25 -2.92
C HIS A 950 10.37 28.68 -2.71
N GLY A 951 11.18 28.70 -3.77
CA GLY A 951 12.60 29.05 -3.71
C GLY A 951 13.02 30.11 -4.72
N ARG A 952 14.34 30.31 -4.82
CA ARG A 952 14.97 31.33 -5.68
C ARG A 952 14.54 31.22 -7.15
N CYS A 953 14.40 30.01 -7.69
CA CYS A 953 14.04 29.84 -9.10
C CYS A 953 12.67 30.42 -9.46
N GLY A 954 11.71 30.40 -8.53
CA GLY A 954 10.40 31.04 -8.75
C GLY A 954 10.51 32.56 -8.91
N MET A 955 11.40 33.19 -8.13
CA MET A 955 11.70 34.62 -8.24
C MET A 955 12.49 34.94 -9.52
N ILE A 956 13.46 34.11 -9.88
CA ILE A 956 14.23 34.25 -11.12
C ILE A 956 13.31 34.19 -12.35
N ASP A 957 12.42 33.20 -12.42
CA ASP A 957 11.42 33.09 -13.51
C ASP A 957 10.50 34.32 -13.57
N THR A 958 10.07 34.81 -12.41
CA THR A 958 9.24 36.02 -12.31
C THR A 958 9.98 37.26 -12.81
N LEU A 959 11.23 37.47 -12.42
CA LEU A 959 12.06 38.60 -12.87
C LEU A 959 12.34 38.55 -14.37
N ILE A 960 12.64 37.38 -14.93
CA ILE A 960 12.81 37.20 -16.39
C ILE A 960 11.51 37.58 -17.11
N SER A 961 10.36 37.13 -16.59
CA SER A 961 9.04 37.41 -17.16
C SER A 961 8.72 38.92 -17.15
N ILE A 962 9.05 39.61 -16.07
CA ILE A 962 8.89 41.08 -15.97
C ILE A 962 9.79 41.79 -16.98
N GLY A 963 11.07 41.45 -17.04
CA GLY A 963 12.01 42.03 -17.98
C GLY A 963 11.61 41.80 -19.44
N ASN A 964 11.05 40.63 -19.75
CA ASN A 964 10.51 40.33 -21.08
C ASN A 964 9.26 41.16 -21.43
N ALA A 965 8.39 41.42 -20.45
CA ALA A 965 7.15 42.17 -20.66
C ALA A 965 7.39 43.68 -20.85
N ASN A 966 8.36 44.26 -20.13
CA ASN A 966 8.60 45.71 -20.14
C ASN A 966 9.88 46.15 -20.87
N GLY A 967 10.76 45.21 -21.24
CA GLY A 967 12.04 45.49 -21.91
C GLY A 967 13.12 46.10 -21.01
N ASP A 968 12.95 46.09 -19.68
CA ASP A 968 13.89 46.66 -18.72
C ASP A 968 14.91 45.60 -18.25
N GLU A 969 16.15 45.77 -18.71
CA GLU A 969 17.27 44.87 -18.42
C GLU A 969 17.62 44.79 -16.92
N TRP A 970 17.17 45.73 -16.09
CA TRP A 970 17.40 45.69 -14.65
C TRP A 970 16.86 44.42 -14.00
N TYR A 971 15.70 43.94 -14.42
CA TYR A 971 15.09 42.73 -13.89
C TYR A 971 15.92 41.49 -14.24
N ARG A 972 16.45 41.43 -15.46
CA ARG A 972 17.34 40.34 -15.90
C ARG A 972 18.66 40.36 -15.15
N MET A 973 19.24 41.54 -14.88
CA MET A 973 20.42 41.65 -14.02
C MET A 973 20.16 41.16 -12.59
N GLN A 974 18.99 41.43 -12.00
CA GLN A 974 18.67 40.89 -10.67
C GLN A 974 18.48 39.37 -10.71
N ALA A 975 17.85 38.84 -11.77
CA ALA A 975 17.69 37.41 -11.98
C ALA A 975 19.05 36.70 -12.07
N GLN A 976 20.00 37.27 -12.82
CA GLN A 976 21.37 36.76 -12.95
C GLN A 976 22.10 36.77 -11.60
N ARG A 977 22.04 37.87 -10.84
CA ARG A 977 22.68 37.95 -9.52
C ARG A 977 22.16 36.88 -8.56
N LEU A 978 20.84 36.67 -8.53
CA LEU A 978 20.23 35.66 -7.68
C LEU A 978 20.63 34.23 -8.10
N MET A 979 20.78 33.98 -9.42
CA MET A 979 21.29 32.73 -9.95
C MET A 979 22.77 32.51 -9.58
N ASP A 980 23.61 33.53 -9.72
CA ASP A 980 25.04 33.45 -9.40
C ASP A 980 25.26 33.16 -7.91
N ASP A 981 24.51 33.83 -7.03
CA ASP A 981 24.54 33.58 -5.59
C ASP A 981 24.09 32.15 -5.24
N MET A 982 23.05 31.66 -5.93
CA MET A 982 22.55 30.29 -5.78
C MET A 982 23.60 29.25 -6.20
N ILE A 983 24.23 29.42 -7.37
CA ILE A 983 25.29 28.52 -7.86
C ILE A 983 26.50 28.56 -6.94
N ALA A 984 26.93 29.74 -6.49
CA ALA A 984 28.06 29.88 -5.58
C ALA A 984 27.83 29.14 -4.26
N GLN A 985 26.62 29.25 -3.69
CA GLN A 985 26.22 28.49 -2.52
C GLN A 985 26.23 26.99 -2.81
N ALA A 986 25.63 26.57 -3.93
CA ALA A 986 25.54 25.17 -4.30
C ALA A 986 26.92 24.52 -4.51
N ARG A 987 27.88 25.22 -5.13
CA ARG A 987 29.27 24.77 -5.26
C ARG A 987 29.95 24.60 -3.90
N SER A 988 29.68 25.53 -2.96
CA SER A 988 30.27 25.45 -1.61
C SER A 988 29.70 24.30 -0.76
N SER A 989 28.42 23.97 -0.93
CA SER A 989 27.75 22.87 -0.24
C SER A 989 27.74 21.55 -1.02
N GLY A 990 28.22 21.54 -2.26
CA GLY A 990 28.15 20.41 -3.20
C GLY A 990 26.75 20.09 -3.74
N ARG A 991 25.74 20.94 -3.50
CA ARG A 991 24.33 20.70 -3.86
C ARG A 991 23.46 21.96 -3.78
N PHE A 992 22.34 21.96 -4.54
CA PHE A 992 21.24 22.93 -4.38
C PHE A 992 20.40 22.63 -3.12
N ARG A 993 19.72 23.65 -2.59
CA ARG A 993 18.82 23.55 -1.44
C ARG A 993 17.41 23.14 -1.91
N LEU A 994 17.13 21.85 -1.85
CA LEU A 994 15.84 21.27 -2.27
C LEU A 994 15.25 20.42 -1.13
N ARG A 995 13.92 20.37 -1.05
CA ARG A 995 13.16 19.72 0.04
C ARG A 995 12.88 18.22 -0.14
N GLN A 996 13.14 17.66 -1.33
CA GLN A 996 12.83 16.26 -1.65
C GLN A 996 13.86 15.27 -1.09
N SER A 997 13.49 13.98 -1.00
CA SER A 997 14.42 12.92 -0.59
C SER A 997 15.62 12.85 -1.55
N ARG A 998 16.80 12.78 -0.95
CA ARG A 998 18.06 12.83 -1.68
C ARG A 998 18.50 11.44 -2.16
N GLU A 999 17.97 10.37 -1.59
CA GLU A 999 18.44 9.02 -1.88
C GLU A 999 18.02 8.52 -3.27
N PHE A 1000 17.05 9.13 -3.94
CA PHE A 1000 16.49 8.66 -5.21
C PHE A 1000 16.47 9.74 -6.29
N VAL A 1001 16.15 9.34 -7.53
CA VAL A 1001 16.04 10.28 -8.65
C VAL A 1001 14.89 11.24 -8.37
N ASP A 1002 15.15 12.53 -8.49
CA ASP A 1002 14.14 13.58 -8.35
C ASP A 1002 13.80 14.17 -9.73
N LEU A 1003 12.58 13.90 -10.20
CA LEU A 1003 12.03 14.35 -11.47
C LEU A 1003 11.15 15.61 -11.33
N SER A 1004 11.09 16.19 -10.12
CA SER A 1004 10.22 17.33 -9.84
C SER A 1004 10.70 18.60 -10.54
N TYR A 1005 9.79 19.22 -11.30
CA TYR A 1005 10.02 20.56 -11.82
C TYR A 1005 9.85 21.62 -10.72
N PHE A 1006 8.81 21.51 -9.87
CA PHE A 1006 8.49 22.59 -8.94
C PHE A 1006 9.34 22.59 -7.67
N GLN A 1007 9.81 21.42 -7.23
CA GLN A 1007 10.51 21.23 -5.96
C GLN A 1007 11.89 20.61 -6.13
N GLY A 1008 12.23 20.18 -7.34
CA GLY A 1008 13.42 19.39 -7.63
C GLY A 1008 14.41 20.07 -8.57
N PRO A 1009 15.49 19.35 -8.93
CA PRO A 1009 16.60 19.88 -9.71
C PRO A 1009 16.21 20.21 -11.16
N VAL A 1010 15.14 19.59 -11.69
CA VAL A 1010 14.64 19.86 -13.05
C VAL A 1010 14.18 21.30 -13.18
N GLY A 1011 13.54 21.86 -12.13
CA GLY A 1011 13.16 23.27 -12.09
C GLY A 1011 14.34 24.21 -12.12
N VAL A 1012 15.39 23.88 -11.37
CA VAL A 1012 16.64 24.64 -11.33
C VAL A 1012 17.29 24.68 -12.72
N ALA A 1013 17.46 23.52 -13.34
CA ALA A 1013 18.03 23.40 -14.69
C ALA A 1013 17.20 24.14 -15.74
N TYR A 1014 15.87 24.01 -15.71
CA TYR A 1014 15.01 24.72 -16.65
C TYR A 1014 15.06 26.24 -16.45
N THR A 1015 15.15 26.71 -15.21
CA THR A 1015 15.30 28.14 -14.90
C THR A 1015 16.62 28.69 -15.46
N MET A 1016 17.71 27.92 -15.39
CA MET A 1016 18.99 28.27 -16.03
C MET A 1016 18.87 28.36 -17.55
N LEU A 1017 18.15 27.42 -18.19
CA LEU A 1017 17.87 27.52 -19.63
C LEU A 1017 17.14 28.83 -19.97
N ARG A 1018 16.11 29.19 -19.19
CA ARG A 1018 15.34 30.43 -19.41
C ARG A 1018 16.16 31.70 -19.13
N LEU A 1019 17.10 31.66 -18.18
CA LEU A 1019 18.01 32.78 -17.94
C LEU A 1019 18.94 33.01 -19.14
N ASN A 1020 19.50 31.92 -19.71
CA ASN A 1020 20.43 31.99 -20.84
C ASN A 1020 19.74 32.38 -22.16
N ASP A 1021 18.49 31.96 -22.36
CA ASP A 1021 17.67 32.34 -23.50
C ASP A 1021 16.24 32.67 -23.01
N PRO A 1022 15.94 33.99 -22.82
CA PRO A 1022 14.65 34.45 -22.35
C PRO A 1022 13.45 34.14 -23.27
N SER A 1023 13.67 33.56 -24.46
CA SER A 1023 12.59 33.06 -25.31
C SER A 1023 11.99 31.74 -24.80
N THR A 1024 12.73 30.96 -24.02
CA THR A 1024 12.24 29.72 -23.41
C THR A 1024 11.02 30.01 -22.56
N PRO A 1025 9.86 29.35 -22.74
CA PRO A 1025 8.58 29.68 -22.10
C PRO A 1025 8.58 29.58 -20.55
N SER A 1026 7.78 30.42 -19.86
CA SER A 1026 7.55 30.29 -18.41
C SER A 1026 6.51 29.22 -18.18
N ILE A 1027 6.87 28.24 -17.37
CA ILE A 1027 5.93 27.21 -16.96
C ILE A 1027 4.95 27.77 -15.93
N LEU A 1028 5.38 28.71 -15.07
CA LEU A 1028 4.49 29.35 -14.08
C LEU A 1028 3.25 29.95 -14.76
N ALA A 1029 3.39 30.42 -16.01
CA ALA A 1029 2.30 30.97 -16.82
C ALA A 1029 1.75 30.03 -17.90
N LEU A 1030 2.18 28.75 -17.93
CA LEU A 1030 1.85 27.76 -18.96
C LEU A 1030 2.02 28.32 -20.39
N GLU A 1031 3.17 28.94 -20.67
CA GLU A 1031 3.49 29.50 -21.99
C GLU A 1031 3.94 28.40 -22.98
N THR A 1032 3.71 28.60 -24.28
CA THR A 1032 4.01 27.61 -25.33
C THR A 1032 4.68 28.25 -26.56
N ARG A 1033 5.41 29.36 -26.39
CA ARG A 1033 5.93 30.17 -27.51
C ARG A 1033 6.71 29.38 -28.55
#